data_AF-A0A2K2DR92-F1
#
_entry.id   AF-A0A2K2DR92-F1
#
_cell.length_a   1.000
_cell.length_b   1.000
_cell.length_c   1.000
_cell.angle_alpha   90.00
_cell.angle_beta   90.00
_cell.angle_gamma   90.00
#
_symmetry.space_group_name_H-M   'P 1'
#
loop_
_entity.id
_entity.type
_entity.pdbx_description
1 polymer ?
#
loop_
_entity_poly.entity_id
_entity_poly.type
_entity_poly.pdbx_seq_one_letter_code
_entity_poly.pdbx_strand_id
1 'polypeptide(L)'
;MKHQADKHRQERQFQVGARVYLKLQPYVQSSVAPRANHKLLFKFYGPYTVTARIGSVAYRLALPPGSRIHPVFHVSQLKAALRPSAQIYIVFTARQPAPETLSESAARARIESFHHGLLSDALDDGGGGGSGAPERVVYHYTRSLHGFAARLTQREKNKLAAMDDVLSIHEKATYHPRTTRSWDFLGLPRHNDPKRLLFEKDVIIGMVDSGVWPESESFSDSGLPPPPAKWKGVCSSNFTACNNKIIGARAYKDGVTTLSPRDDDGHGTHTASTAAGRAVPGASMGGFAGGTARSAVPGARLAIYKVCWGDDGCSTADILMAFDDAVADGVDVLSASVGSDFPADYADDLMAVGAFHAMRRGVVTSVAAGNDGPRLGAVTNVAPWVHSVAASTTDRRIVSDLVLLGHGKTISGSSINVFPGIGGRSVLIDPGACGQRELKGKNYKGAILLCGGQSLNEESVHATGADGAIQFRHNTDTAFSFAVPAVRVTKSQYEEIMDYYNSTRLALVSIRNSQARFDATAPRVGFFSSRGPNMITPGILKPDISAPGVDILAAWPESMSVSGSAVDDRQLSYNIISGTSMACPHVTGAAAYVKSVHPDWSPAAVMSALITTATPMSASSTPEAELAYGAGQVNPLHAPYPGLIYDAGEDDYLGLLCAQGYNVTQIATMAGGDFVCPEDGRGSVANLNYPSIAVPILNYGVRFAVDVPRTVTNVGPDDSVYHANVTSVPGIAVSVTPHKLAFSSTEKMNFTVRVSGWLAPVEGTLGASASIVWSDGRHQVRSPIYVFPLSATRG
;
A
#
# COMPACT_ATOMS: atom_id res chain seq x y z
N MET A 1 -15.91 38.88 -39.44
CA MET A 1 -16.94 38.59 -38.41
C MET A 1 -17.74 37.31 -38.66
N LYS A 2 -18.34 37.07 -39.85
CA LYS A 2 -19.13 35.86 -40.15
C LYS A 2 -18.33 34.54 -40.02
N HIS A 3 -17.11 34.50 -40.53
CA HIS A 3 -16.22 33.34 -40.49
C HIS A 3 -15.78 32.91 -39.07
N GLN A 4 -15.73 33.85 -38.12
CA GLN A 4 -15.33 33.58 -36.73
C GLN A 4 -16.51 33.13 -35.87
N ALA A 5 -17.73 33.56 -36.22
CA ALA A 5 -18.98 33.10 -35.61
C ALA A 5 -19.34 31.65 -36.02
N ASP A 6 -19.03 31.24 -37.25
CA ASP A 6 -19.34 29.88 -37.73
C ASP A 6 -18.36 28.81 -37.19
N LYS A 7 -17.13 29.18 -36.79
CA LYS A 7 -16.13 28.23 -36.22
C LYS A 7 -16.54 27.60 -34.88
N HIS A 8 -17.49 28.20 -34.15
CA HIS A 8 -18.01 27.69 -32.87
C HIS A 8 -19.49 27.31 -32.95
N ARG A 9 -20.07 27.25 -34.16
CA ARG A 9 -21.48 26.94 -34.36
C ARG A 9 -21.69 25.43 -34.39
N GLN A 10 -22.18 24.88 -33.28
CA GLN A 10 -22.74 23.52 -33.31
C GLN A 10 -24.05 23.55 -34.08
N GLU A 11 -24.14 22.80 -35.19
CA GLU A 11 -25.43 22.49 -35.80
C GLU A 11 -26.24 21.66 -34.81
N ARG A 12 -27.38 22.20 -34.38
CA ARG A 12 -28.33 21.51 -33.50
C ARG A 12 -29.55 21.20 -34.32
N GLN A 13 -30.08 19.99 -34.20
CA GLN A 13 -31.35 19.62 -34.81
C GLN A 13 -32.20 18.89 -33.76
N PHE A 14 -33.50 19.15 -33.77
CA PHE A 14 -34.45 18.54 -32.85
C PHE A 14 -35.56 17.86 -33.64
N GLN A 15 -36.00 16.67 -33.24
CA GLN A 15 -37.14 16.02 -33.88
C GLN A 15 -38.46 16.54 -33.32
N VAL A 16 -39.53 16.47 -34.12
CA VAL A 16 -40.90 16.71 -33.63
C VAL A 16 -41.21 15.67 -32.56
N GLY A 17 -41.72 16.10 -31.41
CA GLY A 17 -41.90 15.29 -30.19
C GLY A 17 -40.74 15.39 -29.19
N ALA A 18 -39.58 15.94 -29.55
CA ALA A 18 -38.48 16.14 -28.61
C ALA A 18 -38.81 17.20 -27.56
N ARG A 19 -38.29 17.04 -26.33
CA ARG A 19 -38.39 18.04 -25.27
C ARG A 19 -37.18 18.95 -25.27
N VAL A 20 -37.39 20.25 -25.18
CA VAL A 20 -36.33 21.28 -25.21
C VAL A 20 -36.56 22.34 -24.14
N TYR A 21 -35.48 22.93 -23.65
CA TYR A 21 -35.51 24.14 -22.86
C TYR A 21 -35.30 25.37 -23.76
N LEU A 22 -36.10 26.41 -23.54
CA LEU A 22 -36.11 27.67 -24.27
C LEU A 22 -35.34 28.76 -23.50
N LYS A 23 -34.39 29.41 -24.16
CA LYS A 23 -33.63 30.55 -23.61
C LYS A 23 -34.46 31.83 -23.69
N LEU A 24 -34.76 32.44 -22.55
CA LEU A 24 -35.55 33.69 -22.46
C LEU A 24 -34.71 34.91 -22.02
N GLN A 25 -33.38 34.86 -22.12
CA GLN A 25 -32.50 36.01 -21.85
C GLN A 25 -31.88 36.55 -23.14
N PRO A 26 -31.73 37.88 -23.31
CA PRO A 26 -31.82 38.92 -22.26
C PRO A 26 -33.24 39.47 -21.96
N TYR A 27 -34.24 39.16 -22.78
CA TYR A 27 -35.61 39.68 -22.62
C TYR A 27 -36.52 38.72 -21.84
N VAL A 28 -36.61 38.91 -20.52
CA VAL A 28 -37.36 38.05 -19.60
C VAL A 28 -38.88 38.20 -19.81
N GLN A 29 -39.54 37.13 -20.24
CA GLN A 29 -40.98 37.11 -20.53
C GLN A 29 -41.74 36.45 -19.36
N SER A 30 -42.33 37.28 -18.50
CA SER A 30 -43.09 36.86 -17.31
C SER A 30 -44.34 36.02 -17.62
N SER A 31 -44.81 36.05 -18.88
CA SER A 31 -45.93 35.23 -19.35
C SER A 31 -45.65 33.73 -19.44
N VAL A 32 -44.38 33.32 -19.30
CA VAL A 32 -43.94 31.93 -19.47
C VAL A 32 -43.45 31.29 -18.16
N ALA A 33 -43.01 32.09 -17.18
CA ALA A 33 -42.63 31.62 -15.84
C ALA A 33 -42.71 32.76 -14.79
N PRO A 34 -43.59 32.68 -13.78
CA PRO A 34 -43.67 33.68 -12.70
C PRO A 34 -42.70 33.36 -11.54
N ARG A 35 -41.81 34.29 -11.15
CA ARG A 35 -41.03 34.23 -9.90
C ARG A 35 -40.73 35.64 -9.34
N ALA A 36 -40.62 35.73 -8.01
CA ALA A 36 -40.52 37.00 -7.27
C ALA A 36 -39.11 37.61 -7.16
N ASN A 37 -38.02 36.88 -7.45
CA ASN A 37 -36.64 37.37 -7.26
C ASN A 37 -35.77 37.21 -8.52
N HIS A 38 -35.25 38.33 -9.04
CA HIS A 38 -34.61 38.43 -10.35
C HIS A 38 -33.14 37.96 -10.38
N LYS A 39 -32.45 37.90 -9.23
CA LYS A 39 -31.03 37.49 -9.15
C LYS A 39 -30.80 35.98 -9.24
N LEU A 40 -31.85 35.16 -9.10
CA LEU A 40 -31.78 33.69 -9.10
C LEU A 40 -32.52 33.06 -10.31
N LEU A 41 -32.70 33.80 -11.41
CA LEU A 41 -33.45 33.33 -12.56
C LEU A 41 -32.65 32.37 -13.44
N PHE A 42 -33.28 31.27 -13.84
CA PHE A 42 -32.69 30.34 -14.80
C PHE A 42 -32.55 30.98 -16.18
N LYS A 43 -31.46 30.66 -16.89
CA LYS A 43 -31.20 31.14 -18.26
C LYS A 43 -32.08 30.47 -19.32
N PHE A 44 -32.62 29.28 -19.02
CA PHE A 44 -33.45 28.46 -19.90
C PHE A 44 -34.70 27.97 -19.14
N TYR A 45 -35.84 27.89 -19.83
CA TYR A 45 -37.17 27.61 -19.28
C TYR A 45 -37.84 26.47 -20.06
N GLY A 46 -38.63 25.64 -19.39
CA GLY A 46 -39.24 24.43 -19.95
C GLY A 46 -39.15 23.25 -18.98
N PRO A 47 -39.21 21.99 -19.46
CA PRO A 47 -39.08 21.59 -20.85
C PRO A 47 -40.40 21.60 -21.64
N TYR A 48 -40.37 22.20 -22.83
CA TYR A 48 -41.47 22.29 -23.79
C TYR A 48 -41.31 21.27 -24.93
N THR A 49 -42.42 20.76 -25.45
CA THR A 49 -42.42 19.80 -26.56
C THR A 49 -42.31 20.52 -27.90
N VAL A 50 -41.44 20.05 -28.79
CA VAL A 50 -41.37 20.51 -30.18
C VAL A 50 -42.58 19.94 -30.94
N THR A 51 -43.50 20.80 -31.37
CA THR A 51 -44.72 20.37 -32.08
C THR A 51 -44.57 20.38 -33.59
N ALA A 52 -43.66 21.19 -34.13
CA ALA A 52 -43.35 21.23 -35.55
C ALA A 52 -41.96 21.81 -35.80
N ARG A 53 -41.30 21.38 -36.88
CA ARG A 53 -40.10 22.03 -37.42
C ARG A 53 -40.52 23.06 -38.48
N ILE A 54 -40.17 24.32 -38.27
CA ILE A 54 -40.53 25.44 -39.16
C ILE A 54 -39.24 25.88 -39.90
N GLY A 55 -38.86 25.14 -40.94
CA GLY A 55 -37.65 25.37 -41.71
C GLY A 55 -36.37 24.73 -41.13
N SER A 56 -35.21 25.11 -41.65
CA SER A 56 -33.92 24.48 -41.29
C SER A 56 -33.47 24.81 -39.87
N VAL A 57 -33.82 26.00 -39.36
CA VAL A 57 -33.27 26.57 -38.12
C VAL A 57 -34.32 27.02 -37.09
N ALA A 58 -35.62 26.82 -37.30
CA ALA A 58 -36.65 27.21 -36.35
C ALA A 58 -37.63 26.08 -36.01
N TYR A 59 -38.16 26.10 -34.79
CA TYR A 59 -39.01 25.06 -34.24
C TYR A 59 -40.19 25.67 -33.49
N ARG A 60 -41.38 25.10 -33.65
CA ARG A 60 -42.58 25.42 -32.89
C ARG A 60 -42.63 24.61 -31.60
N LEU A 61 -42.91 25.25 -30.48
CA LEU A 61 -43.03 24.64 -29.16
C LEU A 61 -44.47 24.68 -28.64
N ALA A 62 -44.87 23.66 -27.88
CA ALA A 62 -46.07 23.67 -27.06
C ALA A 62 -45.84 24.52 -25.80
N LEU A 63 -46.19 25.80 -25.84
CA LEU A 63 -46.12 26.71 -24.70
C LEU A 63 -47.40 26.64 -23.84
N PRO A 64 -47.35 27.08 -22.56
CA PRO A 64 -48.52 27.11 -21.69
C PRO A 64 -49.66 27.99 -22.26
N PRO A 65 -50.94 27.61 -22.05
CA PRO A 65 -52.08 28.45 -22.39
C PRO A 65 -51.96 29.81 -21.68
N GLY A 66 -51.97 30.92 -22.43
CA GLY A 66 -51.78 32.28 -21.89
C GLY A 66 -50.37 32.88 -22.08
N SER A 67 -49.43 32.13 -22.67
CA SER A 67 -48.13 32.67 -23.10
C SER A 67 -48.32 33.80 -24.11
N ARG A 68 -47.72 34.97 -23.86
CA ARG A 68 -47.79 36.15 -24.76
C ARG A 68 -46.67 36.18 -25.81
N ILE A 69 -45.82 35.15 -25.85
CA ILE A 69 -44.76 35.03 -26.85
C ILE A 69 -45.15 34.05 -27.97
N HIS A 70 -44.68 34.36 -29.18
CA HIS A 70 -44.89 33.52 -30.35
C HIS A 70 -44.24 32.14 -30.16
N PRO A 71 -44.90 31.01 -30.48
CA PRO A 71 -44.42 29.68 -30.13
C PRO A 71 -43.28 29.16 -31.02
N VAL A 72 -42.75 29.95 -31.95
CA VAL A 72 -41.68 29.54 -32.87
C VAL A 72 -40.36 30.21 -32.51
N PHE A 73 -39.32 29.42 -32.31
CA PHE A 73 -38.01 29.88 -31.86
C PHE A 73 -36.89 29.35 -32.73
N HIS A 74 -35.84 30.15 -32.88
CA HIS A 74 -34.62 29.75 -33.56
C HIS A 74 -33.86 28.70 -32.72
N VAL A 75 -33.23 27.73 -33.38
CA VAL A 75 -32.54 26.59 -32.77
C VAL A 75 -31.47 26.99 -31.75
N SER A 76 -30.82 28.14 -31.93
CA SER A 76 -29.82 28.67 -30.98
C SER A 76 -30.42 29.07 -29.62
N GLN A 77 -31.73 29.30 -29.55
CA GLN A 77 -32.46 29.56 -28.31
C GLN A 77 -32.94 28.27 -27.64
N LEU A 78 -32.71 27.11 -28.25
CA LEU A 78 -33.17 25.82 -27.75
C LEU A 78 -31.99 25.00 -27.25
N LYS A 79 -32.21 24.30 -26.13
CA LYS A 79 -31.29 23.31 -25.56
C LYS A 79 -32.05 22.01 -25.38
N ALA A 80 -31.46 20.88 -25.80
CA ALA A 80 -32.06 19.56 -25.57
C ALA A 80 -32.40 19.39 -24.08
N ALA A 81 -33.62 18.99 -23.76
CA ALA A 81 -33.94 18.47 -22.44
C ALA A 81 -33.53 17.00 -22.47
N LEU A 82 -32.39 16.67 -21.85
CA LEU A 82 -31.98 15.29 -21.67
C LEU A 82 -33.08 14.56 -20.89
N ARG A 83 -33.48 13.37 -21.35
CA ARG A 83 -34.34 12.45 -20.58
C ARG A 83 -33.75 12.31 -19.17
N PRO A 84 -34.56 12.08 -18.12
CA PRO A 84 -33.98 11.76 -16.80
C PRO A 84 -32.99 10.62 -16.99
N SER A 85 -31.71 10.91 -16.74
CA SER A 85 -30.64 9.93 -16.95
C SER A 85 -30.90 8.79 -15.99
N ALA A 86 -31.14 7.58 -16.50
CA ALA A 86 -31.14 6.41 -15.65
C ALA A 86 -29.79 6.34 -14.94
N GLN A 87 -29.81 6.47 -13.62
CA GLN A 87 -28.63 6.33 -12.76
C GLN A 87 -28.47 4.85 -12.39
N ILE A 88 -27.24 4.44 -12.09
CA ILE A 88 -27.02 3.09 -11.59
C ILE A 88 -27.35 3.11 -10.09
N TYR A 89 -28.29 2.28 -9.69
CA TYR A 89 -28.58 2.01 -8.29
C TYR A 89 -28.22 0.55 -7.96
N ILE A 90 -27.78 0.35 -6.74
CA ILE A 90 -27.48 -0.94 -6.13
C ILE A 90 -28.67 -1.26 -5.22
N VAL A 91 -29.37 -2.35 -5.51
CA VAL A 91 -30.57 -2.83 -4.81
C VAL A 91 -30.17 -4.07 -4.01
N PHE A 92 -30.26 -4.00 -2.68
CA PHE A 92 -30.10 -5.16 -1.81
C PHE A 92 -31.46 -5.81 -1.56
N THR A 93 -31.49 -7.14 -1.61
CA THR A 93 -32.71 -7.93 -1.47
C THR A 93 -32.60 -8.89 -0.28
N ALA A 94 -33.75 -9.31 0.24
CA ALA A 94 -33.79 -10.34 1.27
C ALA A 94 -33.16 -11.65 0.75
N ARG A 95 -32.48 -12.38 1.63
CA ARG A 95 -31.87 -13.67 1.28
C ARG A 95 -32.96 -14.66 0.85
N GLN A 96 -32.96 -15.01 -0.43
CA GLN A 96 -33.84 -16.05 -0.94
C GLN A 96 -33.27 -17.43 -0.56
N PRO A 97 -34.04 -18.33 0.07
CA PRO A 97 -33.58 -19.67 0.35
C PRO A 97 -33.47 -20.46 -0.97
N ALA A 98 -32.24 -20.68 -1.43
CA ALA A 98 -31.98 -21.71 -2.42
C ALA A 98 -32.05 -23.07 -1.70
N PRO A 99 -32.88 -24.04 -2.15
CA PRO A 99 -32.89 -25.38 -1.59
C PRO A 99 -31.49 -25.99 -1.66
N GLU A 100 -31.02 -26.60 -0.57
CA GLU A 100 -29.68 -27.22 -0.45
C GLU A 100 -29.41 -28.31 -1.51
N THR A 101 -30.43 -28.73 -2.24
CA THR A 101 -30.39 -29.78 -3.27
C THR A 101 -30.08 -29.28 -4.68
N LEU A 102 -29.89 -27.99 -4.91
CA LEU A 102 -29.57 -27.43 -6.23
C LEU A 102 -28.05 -27.32 -6.46
N SER A 103 -27.61 -27.55 -7.70
CA SER A 103 -26.25 -27.21 -8.11
C SER A 103 -26.02 -25.68 -8.06
N GLU A 104 -24.77 -25.26 -7.89
CA GLU A 104 -24.39 -23.84 -7.79
C GLU A 104 -24.87 -23.01 -9.00
N SER A 105 -24.84 -23.59 -10.20
CA SER A 105 -25.33 -22.96 -11.43
C SER A 105 -26.85 -22.79 -11.45
N ALA A 106 -27.60 -23.79 -10.99
CA ALA A 106 -29.07 -23.75 -10.92
C ALA A 106 -29.56 -22.78 -9.84
N ALA A 107 -28.88 -22.75 -8.68
CA ALA A 107 -29.16 -21.79 -7.61
C ALA A 107 -28.94 -20.34 -8.08
N ARG A 108 -27.84 -20.09 -8.81
CA ARG A 108 -27.54 -18.78 -9.39
C ARG A 108 -28.59 -18.34 -10.41
N ALA A 109 -28.95 -19.20 -11.35
CA ALA A 109 -29.96 -18.88 -12.38
C ALA A 109 -31.32 -18.52 -11.76
N ARG A 110 -31.70 -19.18 -10.66
CA ARG A 110 -32.94 -18.88 -9.93
C ARG A 110 -32.91 -17.50 -9.28
N ILE A 111 -31.78 -17.13 -8.66
CA ILE A 111 -31.59 -15.79 -8.05
C ILE A 111 -31.57 -14.70 -9.13
N GLU A 112 -30.91 -14.96 -10.27
CA GLU A 112 -30.89 -14.01 -11.40
C GLU A 112 -32.30 -13.79 -11.98
N SER A 113 -33.09 -14.85 -12.14
CA SER A 113 -34.50 -14.78 -12.54
C SER A 113 -35.35 -13.95 -11.57
N PHE A 114 -35.14 -14.14 -10.26
CA PHE A 114 -35.80 -13.34 -9.23
C PHE A 114 -35.45 -11.83 -9.33
N HIS A 115 -34.17 -11.49 -9.54
CA HIS A 115 -33.75 -10.10 -9.76
C HIS A 115 -34.40 -9.49 -11.01
N HIS A 116 -34.53 -10.27 -12.09
CA HIS A 116 -35.22 -9.82 -13.30
C HIS A 116 -36.72 -9.62 -13.07
N GLY A 117 -37.37 -10.47 -12.28
CA GLY A 117 -38.78 -10.32 -11.89
C GLY A 117 -39.03 -9.00 -11.16
N LEU A 118 -38.32 -8.76 -10.06
CA LEU A 118 -38.41 -7.50 -9.29
C LEU A 118 -38.19 -6.26 -10.16
N LEU A 119 -37.19 -6.32 -11.04
CA LEU A 119 -36.91 -5.21 -11.94
C LEU A 119 -37.99 -5.04 -12.99
N SER A 120 -38.55 -6.12 -13.54
CA SER A 120 -39.65 -6.08 -14.51
C SER A 120 -40.89 -5.43 -13.92
N ASP A 121 -41.27 -5.83 -12.69
CA ASP A 121 -42.43 -5.28 -11.99
C ASP A 121 -42.28 -3.77 -11.71
N ALA A 122 -41.05 -3.32 -11.46
CA ALA A 122 -40.76 -1.90 -11.25
C ALA A 122 -40.78 -1.09 -12.55
N LEU A 123 -40.49 -1.73 -13.68
CA LEU A 123 -40.46 -1.12 -15.01
C LEU A 123 -41.84 -1.09 -15.67
N ASP A 124 -42.80 -1.90 -15.20
CA ASP A 124 -44.15 -1.92 -15.77
C ASP A 124 -44.91 -0.65 -15.38
N ASP A 125 -45.30 0.14 -16.38
CA ASP A 125 -45.98 1.43 -16.24
C ASP A 125 -47.48 1.33 -16.63
N GLY A 126 -48.05 0.12 -16.60
CA GLY A 126 -49.48 -0.11 -16.84
C GLY A 126 -49.86 -0.15 -18.33
N GLY A 127 -48.89 -0.37 -19.21
CA GLY A 127 -49.08 -0.51 -20.65
C GLY A 127 -48.07 -1.52 -21.20
N GLY A 128 -48.53 -2.76 -21.40
CA GLY A 128 -47.74 -3.95 -21.76
C GLY A 128 -46.43 -3.69 -22.51
N GLY A 129 -45.32 -3.96 -21.83
CA GLY A 129 -43.98 -3.80 -22.39
C GLY A 129 -42.83 -4.06 -21.40
N GLY A 130 -42.89 -5.13 -20.61
CA GLY A 130 -41.83 -5.56 -19.68
C GLY A 130 -40.56 -6.13 -20.36
N SER A 131 -40.13 -5.60 -21.50
CA SER A 131 -39.09 -6.24 -22.34
C SER A 131 -37.68 -5.68 -22.18
N GLY A 132 -37.36 -4.99 -21.07
CA GLY A 132 -36.08 -4.28 -20.90
C GLY A 132 -35.31 -4.60 -19.61
N ALA A 133 -35.82 -5.48 -18.75
CA ALA A 133 -35.17 -5.78 -17.46
C ALA A 133 -33.75 -6.35 -17.63
N PRO A 134 -33.47 -7.33 -18.51
CA PRO A 134 -32.12 -7.88 -18.67
C PRO A 134 -31.09 -6.83 -19.12
N GLU A 135 -31.47 -5.93 -20.03
CA GLU A 135 -30.58 -4.89 -20.57
C GLU A 135 -30.29 -3.76 -19.56
N ARG A 136 -31.10 -3.63 -18.51
CA ARG A 136 -30.92 -2.62 -17.46
C ARG A 136 -30.12 -3.12 -16.27
N VAL A 137 -30.02 -4.42 -16.07
CA VAL A 137 -29.15 -4.99 -15.03
C VAL A 137 -27.69 -4.82 -15.43
N VAL A 138 -26.90 -4.28 -14.51
CA VAL A 138 -25.45 -4.13 -14.62
C VAL A 138 -24.75 -5.31 -13.97
N TYR A 139 -25.20 -5.74 -12.78
CA TYR A 139 -24.62 -6.88 -12.05
C TYR A 139 -25.68 -7.62 -11.23
N HIS A 140 -25.50 -8.93 -11.05
CA HIS A 140 -26.20 -9.73 -10.04
C HIS A 140 -25.23 -10.11 -8.92
N TYR A 141 -25.65 -9.93 -7.67
CA TYR A 141 -24.96 -10.38 -6.47
C TYR A 141 -25.69 -11.62 -5.94
N THR A 142 -25.09 -12.79 -6.10
CA THR A 142 -25.76 -14.10 -5.86
C THR A 142 -25.03 -15.02 -4.89
N ARG A 143 -23.87 -14.61 -4.35
CA ARG A 143 -23.01 -15.44 -3.47
C ARG A 143 -23.11 -14.97 -2.01
N SER A 144 -22.22 -14.07 -1.60
CA SER A 144 -22.13 -13.53 -0.23
C SER A 144 -23.00 -12.30 0.00
N LEU A 145 -23.48 -11.69 -1.09
CA LEU A 145 -24.36 -10.53 -1.11
C LEU A 145 -25.59 -10.91 -1.93
N HIS A 146 -26.76 -10.43 -1.52
CA HIS A 146 -28.05 -10.68 -2.17
C HIS A 146 -28.59 -9.37 -2.71
N GLY A 147 -28.67 -9.26 -4.05
CA GLY A 147 -29.13 -8.04 -4.70
C GLY A 147 -28.63 -7.89 -6.14
N PHE A 148 -28.89 -6.75 -6.75
CA PHE A 148 -28.47 -6.44 -8.11
C PHE A 148 -28.18 -4.95 -8.30
N ALA A 149 -27.37 -4.61 -9.30
CA ALA A 149 -27.19 -3.24 -9.72
C ALA A 149 -27.93 -3.02 -11.04
N ALA A 150 -28.73 -1.96 -11.16
CA ALA A 150 -29.50 -1.67 -12.39
C ALA A 150 -29.54 -0.18 -12.72
N ARG A 151 -29.73 0.14 -14.00
CA ARG A 151 -29.96 1.50 -14.49
C ARG A 151 -31.43 1.87 -14.31
N LEU A 152 -31.72 2.73 -13.33
CA LEU A 152 -33.09 3.14 -12.97
C LEU A 152 -33.27 4.65 -13.05
N THR A 153 -34.47 5.09 -13.37
CA THR A 153 -34.94 6.45 -13.10
C THR A 153 -35.35 6.58 -11.62
N GLN A 154 -35.43 7.81 -11.11
CA GLN A 154 -35.87 8.06 -9.74
C GLN A 154 -37.27 7.46 -9.44
N ARG A 155 -38.16 7.44 -10.44
CA ARG A 155 -39.51 6.86 -10.31
C ARG A 155 -39.45 5.34 -10.17
N GLU A 156 -38.66 4.68 -11.01
CA GLU A 156 -38.42 3.22 -10.97
C GLU A 156 -37.73 2.81 -9.65
N LYS A 157 -36.75 3.62 -9.18
CA LYS A 157 -36.11 3.44 -7.86
C LYS A 157 -37.13 3.49 -6.73
N ASN A 158 -38.03 4.47 -6.73
CA ASN A 158 -39.05 4.61 -5.69
C ASN A 158 -40.06 3.46 -5.72
N LYS A 159 -40.41 2.93 -6.90
CA LYS A 159 -41.23 1.72 -7.03
C LYS A 159 -40.54 0.51 -6.41
N LEU A 160 -39.25 0.27 -6.74
CA LEU A 160 -38.46 -0.81 -6.15
C LEU A 160 -38.34 -0.67 -4.62
N ALA A 161 -38.16 0.56 -4.11
CA ALA A 161 -38.03 0.81 -2.67
C ALA A 161 -39.31 0.51 -1.89
N ALA A 162 -40.46 0.39 -2.57
CA ALA A 162 -41.75 0.06 -1.97
C ALA A 162 -42.10 -1.44 -2.06
N MET A 163 -41.22 -2.28 -2.61
CA MET A 163 -41.41 -3.73 -2.69
C MET A 163 -40.87 -4.41 -1.44
N ASP A 164 -41.64 -5.35 -0.88
CA ASP A 164 -41.32 -6.03 0.39
C ASP A 164 -39.99 -6.80 0.35
N ASP A 165 -39.58 -7.28 -0.83
CA ASP A 165 -38.34 -8.04 -1.04
C ASP A 165 -37.07 -7.18 -1.17
N VAL A 166 -37.20 -5.84 -1.21
CA VAL A 166 -36.10 -4.89 -1.33
C VAL A 166 -35.74 -4.32 0.03
N LEU A 167 -34.53 -4.62 0.51
CA LEU A 167 -34.04 -4.16 1.81
C LEU A 167 -33.54 -2.72 1.77
N SER A 168 -32.79 -2.36 0.73
CA SER A 168 -32.24 -1.01 0.56
C SER A 168 -31.84 -0.72 -0.87
N ILE A 169 -31.85 0.56 -1.24
CA ILE A 169 -31.40 1.03 -2.56
C ILE A 169 -30.43 2.18 -2.43
N HIS A 170 -29.22 2.00 -2.95
CA HIS A 170 -28.12 2.97 -2.90
C HIS A 170 -27.77 3.45 -4.30
N GLU A 171 -27.55 4.75 -4.47
CA GLU A 171 -27.00 5.28 -5.73
C GLU A 171 -25.53 4.84 -5.89
N LYS A 172 -25.08 4.59 -7.12
CA LYS A 172 -23.67 4.33 -7.42
C LYS A 172 -22.83 5.55 -6.99
N ALA A 173 -22.09 5.40 -5.90
CA ALA A 173 -21.00 6.30 -5.57
C ALA A 173 -19.78 5.97 -6.44
N THR A 174 -19.09 7.00 -6.91
CA THR A 174 -17.77 6.86 -7.56
C THR A 174 -16.73 7.41 -6.59
N TYR A 175 -15.92 6.53 -6.02
CA TYR A 175 -14.77 6.94 -5.21
C TYR A 175 -13.59 7.24 -6.14
N HIS A 176 -12.95 8.39 -5.93
CA HIS A 176 -11.71 8.74 -6.63
C HIS A 176 -10.51 8.32 -5.78
N PRO A 177 -9.48 7.66 -6.35
CA PRO A 177 -8.22 7.43 -5.65
C PRO A 177 -7.62 8.77 -5.22
N ARG A 178 -7.49 8.99 -3.91
CA ARG A 178 -6.61 10.04 -3.36
C ARG A 178 -5.20 9.45 -3.34
N THR A 179 -4.22 10.05 -4.01
CA THR A 179 -2.91 9.41 -4.17
C THR A 179 -1.77 10.25 -3.62
N THR A 180 -0.67 9.61 -3.22
CA THR A 180 -0.16 9.51 -1.82
C THR A 180 -1.12 8.81 -0.86
N ARG A 181 -1.00 7.48 -0.78
CA ARG A 181 -2.04 6.57 -0.26
C ARG A 181 -1.65 5.85 1.03
N SER A 182 -0.38 5.48 1.21
CA SER A 182 0.04 4.53 2.25
C SER A 182 -0.36 4.94 3.66
N TRP A 183 -0.11 6.19 4.08
CA TRP A 183 -0.51 6.67 5.41
C TRP A 183 -2.02 6.82 5.60
N ASP A 184 -2.75 7.22 4.54
CA ASP A 184 -4.22 7.24 4.57
C ASP A 184 -4.79 5.81 4.68
N PHE A 185 -4.14 4.83 4.06
CA PHE A 185 -4.46 3.40 4.15
C PHE A 185 -4.18 2.83 5.55
N LEU A 186 -3.10 3.27 6.19
CA LEU A 186 -2.79 2.96 7.60
C LEU A 186 -3.69 3.70 8.61
N GLY A 187 -4.68 4.46 8.14
CA GLY A 187 -5.62 5.18 9.00
C GLY A 187 -5.04 6.39 9.71
N LEU A 188 -3.81 6.82 9.39
CA LEU A 188 -3.19 7.98 10.01
C LEU A 188 -3.68 9.26 9.31
N PRO A 189 -4.53 10.09 9.94
CA PRO A 189 -5.17 11.21 9.27
C PRO A 189 -4.18 12.31 8.85
N ARG A 190 -4.61 13.14 7.90
CA ARG A 190 -3.91 14.39 7.55
C ARG A 190 -4.12 15.37 8.69
N HIS A 191 -3.02 15.78 9.32
CA HIS A 191 -3.03 16.90 10.23
C HIS A 191 -2.22 18.02 9.59
N ASN A 192 -2.92 19.02 9.05
CA ASN A 192 -2.30 20.27 8.60
C ASN A 192 -2.08 21.23 9.80
N ASP A 193 -1.98 20.69 11.02
CA ASP A 193 -1.83 21.49 12.23
C ASP A 193 -0.35 21.87 12.42
N PRO A 194 0.02 23.16 12.37
CA PRO A 194 1.37 23.60 12.69
C PRO A 194 1.84 23.14 14.07
N LYS A 195 0.94 22.92 15.03
CA LYS A 195 1.27 22.39 16.35
C LYS A 195 1.85 20.99 16.30
N ARG A 196 1.45 20.17 15.33
CA ARG A 196 2.00 18.82 15.16
C ARG A 196 3.47 18.87 14.75
N LEU A 197 3.84 19.83 13.90
CA LEU A 197 5.25 20.04 13.54
C LEU A 197 6.10 20.37 14.76
N LEU A 198 5.56 21.18 15.67
CA LEU A 198 6.23 21.57 16.90
C LEU A 198 6.24 20.45 17.95
N PHE A 199 5.25 19.56 17.93
CA PHE A 199 5.19 18.39 18.81
C PHE A 199 6.27 17.36 18.46
N GLU A 200 6.48 17.10 17.18
CA GLU A 200 7.42 16.07 16.69
C GLU A 200 8.86 16.60 16.51
N LYS A 201 9.08 17.91 16.70
CA LYS A 201 10.32 18.62 16.33
C LYS A 201 11.58 18.11 17.02
N ASP A 202 11.44 17.42 18.14
CA ASP A 202 12.58 16.98 18.96
C ASP A 202 12.99 15.52 18.67
N VAL A 203 12.25 14.81 17.81
CA VAL A 203 12.61 13.47 17.35
C VAL A 203 13.56 13.56 16.16
N ILE A 204 14.66 12.82 16.21
CA ILE A 204 15.70 12.78 15.18
C ILE A 204 15.76 11.37 14.59
N ILE A 205 15.56 11.26 13.28
CA ILE A 205 15.64 10.00 12.53
C ILE A 205 16.96 9.96 11.76
N GLY A 206 17.77 8.94 12.02
CA GLY A 206 18.98 8.63 11.28
C GLY A 206 18.67 7.73 10.09
N MET A 207 19.12 8.14 8.90
CA MET A 207 18.94 7.39 7.66
C MET A 207 20.27 6.81 7.23
N VAL A 208 20.41 5.48 7.29
CA VAL A 208 21.58 4.74 6.81
C VAL A 208 21.24 4.19 5.42
N ASP A 209 21.68 4.88 4.36
CA ASP A 209 21.19 4.66 2.99
C ASP A 209 22.16 5.21 1.92
N SER A 210 21.69 5.49 0.69
CA SER A 210 22.45 6.07 -0.42
C SER A 210 22.63 7.61 -0.36
N GLY A 211 22.20 8.24 0.73
CA GLY A 211 22.30 9.69 0.94
C GLY A 211 20.96 10.42 0.84
N VAL A 212 20.99 11.71 0.54
CA VAL A 212 19.77 12.53 0.37
C VAL A 212 19.88 13.54 -0.77
N TRP A 213 18.75 13.84 -1.43
CA TRP A 213 18.58 14.99 -2.32
C TRP A 213 17.91 16.16 -1.58
N PRO A 214 18.69 17.07 -0.98
CA PRO A 214 18.18 18.05 -0.01
C PRO A 214 17.25 19.10 -0.62
N GLU A 215 17.32 19.35 -1.92
CA GLU A 215 16.47 20.32 -2.61
C GLU A 215 15.02 19.84 -2.78
N SER A 216 14.72 18.57 -2.49
CA SER A 216 13.35 18.07 -2.55
C SER A 216 12.44 18.86 -1.62
N GLU A 217 11.24 19.24 -2.09
CA GLU A 217 10.22 19.89 -1.26
C GLU A 217 9.85 19.05 -0.02
N SER A 218 10.03 17.72 -0.08
CA SER A 218 9.84 16.82 1.05
C SER A 218 10.79 17.11 2.22
N PHE A 219 11.85 17.88 2.02
CA PHE A 219 12.83 18.24 3.03
C PHE A 219 12.89 19.75 3.32
N SER A 220 11.84 20.49 2.93
CA SER A 220 11.69 21.88 3.35
C SER A 220 11.65 22.00 4.88
N ASP A 221 12.37 22.98 5.41
CA ASP A 221 12.42 23.27 6.84
C ASP A 221 11.46 24.40 7.27
N SER A 222 10.59 24.83 6.36
CA SER A 222 9.61 25.89 6.63
C SER A 222 8.74 25.57 7.85
N GLY A 223 8.74 26.48 8.82
CA GLY A 223 8.01 26.36 10.08
C GLY A 223 8.65 25.46 11.13
N LEU A 224 9.85 24.93 10.88
CA LEU A 224 10.62 24.20 11.89
C LEU A 224 11.55 25.15 12.66
N PRO A 225 11.64 25.03 14.00
CA PRO A 225 12.61 25.78 14.79
C PRO A 225 14.03 25.21 14.61
N PRO A 226 15.07 25.84 15.18
CA PRO A 226 16.43 25.28 15.19
C PRO A 226 16.50 23.82 15.65
N PRO A 227 17.57 23.08 15.31
CA PRO A 227 17.75 21.70 15.74
C PRO A 227 17.69 21.55 17.27
N PRO A 228 17.23 20.40 17.79
CA PRO A 228 17.14 20.15 19.23
C PRO A 228 18.51 20.28 19.91
N ALA A 229 18.55 20.81 21.13
CA ALA A 229 19.81 21.02 21.86
C ALA A 229 20.61 19.73 22.15
N LYS A 230 19.96 18.56 22.12
CA LYS A 230 20.61 17.25 22.26
C LYS A 230 21.43 16.84 21.03
N TRP A 231 21.16 17.46 19.87
CA TRP A 231 21.83 17.13 18.61
C TRP A 231 23.29 17.55 18.63
N LYS A 232 24.18 16.61 18.31
CA LYS A 232 25.64 16.82 18.28
C LYS A 232 26.26 16.57 16.92
N GLY A 233 25.48 16.04 15.98
CA GLY A 233 25.99 15.75 14.65
C GLY A 233 26.28 16.98 13.82
N VAL A 234 27.05 16.76 12.76
CA VAL A 234 27.55 17.82 11.89
C VAL A 234 27.01 17.66 10.48
N CYS A 235 27.02 18.76 9.75
CA CYS A 235 26.92 18.73 8.31
C CYS A 235 28.34 18.65 7.74
N SER A 236 28.63 17.62 6.92
CA SER A 236 29.94 17.47 6.29
C SER A 236 30.34 18.75 5.56
N SER A 237 31.62 19.15 5.64
CA SER A 237 32.10 20.43 5.10
C SER A 237 31.86 20.58 3.59
N ASN A 238 31.77 19.46 2.86
CA ASN A 238 31.49 19.42 1.43
C ASN A 238 29.97 19.41 1.12
N PHE A 239 29.11 19.57 2.12
CA PHE A 239 27.65 19.57 1.99
C PHE A 239 27.06 20.77 2.73
N THR A 240 26.75 21.84 2.00
CA THR A 240 26.19 23.08 2.59
C THR A 240 24.66 23.09 2.66
N ALA A 241 24.02 21.96 2.34
CA ALA A 241 22.57 21.87 2.15
C ALA A 241 21.78 21.39 3.38
N CYS A 242 22.44 21.22 4.54
CA CYS A 242 21.71 21.02 5.79
C CYS A 242 20.88 22.25 6.14
N ASN A 243 19.74 22.02 6.76
CA ASN A 243 18.77 23.04 7.17
C ASN A 243 18.10 22.58 8.49
N ASN A 244 16.98 23.19 8.91
CA ASN A 244 16.31 22.74 10.13
C ASN A 244 15.58 21.39 9.94
N LYS A 245 15.43 20.86 8.73
CA LYS A 245 14.84 19.54 8.47
C LYS A 245 15.92 18.45 8.40
N ILE A 246 16.92 18.62 7.55
CA ILE A 246 18.13 17.79 7.46
C ILE A 246 19.19 18.47 8.31
N ILE A 247 19.34 18.01 9.55
CA ILE A 247 20.16 18.70 10.58
C ILE A 247 21.61 18.21 10.61
N GLY A 248 21.90 17.09 9.95
CA GLY A 248 23.26 16.62 9.70
C GLY A 248 23.31 15.64 8.55
N ALA A 249 24.49 15.53 7.95
CA ALA A 249 24.71 14.71 6.78
C ALA A 249 26.19 14.32 6.68
N ARG A 250 26.47 13.02 6.66
CA ARG A 250 27.79 12.39 6.58
C ARG A 250 27.79 11.31 5.49
N ALA A 251 28.96 11.01 4.95
CA ALA A 251 29.15 9.99 3.93
C ALA A 251 30.40 9.17 4.26
N TYR A 252 30.30 7.86 4.07
CA TYR A 252 31.34 6.89 4.43
C TYR A 252 31.59 5.99 3.23
N LYS A 253 32.85 5.92 2.84
CA LYS A 253 33.36 4.97 1.83
C LYS A 253 34.83 4.73 2.12
N ASP A 254 35.15 3.60 2.72
CA ASP A 254 36.53 3.14 2.95
C ASP A 254 37.45 4.21 3.60
N GLY A 255 36.90 5.00 4.52
CA GLY A 255 37.63 6.06 5.24
C GLY A 255 37.90 7.36 4.44
N VAL A 256 37.34 7.52 3.24
CA VAL A 256 37.48 8.75 2.45
C VAL A 256 36.66 9.89 3.06
N THR A 257 37.31 11.03 3.35
CA THR A 257 36.70 12.15 4.10
C THR A 257 36.14 13.27 3.22
N THR A 258 36.40 13.26 1.92
CA THR A 258 35.98 14.30 0.98
C THR A 258 34.63 14.01 0.30
N LEU A 259 33.94 12.94 0.70
CA LEU A 259 32.71 12.47 0.09
C LEU A 259 31.54 13.42 0.32
N SER A 260 30.59 13.39 -0.62
CA SER A 260 29.32 14.09 -0.50
C SER A 260 28.22 13.12 -0.03
N PRO A 261 27.37 13.51 0.94
CA PRO A 261 26.19 12.74 1.34
C PRO A 261 25.01 12.94 0.38
N ARG A 262 25.22 13.61 -0.76
CA ARG A 262 24.22 13.75 -1.81
C ARG A 262 23.86 12.38 -2.39
N ASP A 263 22.56 12.18 -2.58
CA ASP A 263 22.02 10.98 -3.21
C ASP A 263 22.24 11.03 -4.72
N ASP A 264 22.93 10.02 -5.23
CA ASP A 264 23.24 9.75 -6.63
C ASP A 264 22.66 8.41 -7.09
N ASP A 265 21.72 7.85 -6.32
CA ASP A 265 20.95 6.66 -6.65
C ASP A 265 19.45 6.98 -6.67
N GLY A 266 18.96 7.60 -5.60
CA GLY A 266 17.56 7.98 -5.37
C GLY A 266 16.89 7.21 -4.25
N HIS A 267 17.40 6.01 -3.91
CA HIS A 267 16.84 5.16 -2.86
C HIS A 267 16.77 5.87 -1.49
N GLY A 268 17.85 6.50 -1.05
CA GLY A 268 17.93 7.21 0.24
C GLY A 268 16.99 8.42 0.33
N THR A 269 16.83 9.16 -0.76
CA THR A 269 15.83 10.24 -0.87
C THR A 269 14.40 9.70 -0.74
N HIS A 270 14.13 8.54 -1.36
CA HIS A 270 12.83 7.89 -1.31
C HIS A 270 12.50 7.38 0.10
N THR A 271 13.44 6.70 0.75
CA THR A 271 13.26 6.17 2.11
C THR A 271 13.16 7.30 3.14
N ALA A 272 14.01 8.33 3.07
CA ALA A 272 14.00 9.47 3.98
C ALA A 272 12.69 10.28 3.90
N SER A 273 12.18 10.50 2.68
CA SER A 273 10.89 11.18 2.48
C SER A 273 9.70 10.33 2.91
N THR A 274 9.81 9.00 2.85
CA THR A 274 8.79 8.09 3.41
C THR A 274 8.77 8.16 4.94
N ALA A 275 9.95 8.14 5.59
CA ALA A 275 10.09 8.14 7.05
C ALA A 275 9.71 9.49 7.69
N ALA A 276 10.19 10.60 7.12
CA ALA A 276 10.04 11.92 7.70
C ALA A 276 9.70 13.03 6.67
N GLY A 277 9.33 12.73 5.44
CA GLY A 277 8.99 13.76 4.44
C GLY A 277 7.87 14.71 4.87
N ARG A 278 8.06 16.00 4.55
CA ARG A 278 7.07 17.05 4.72
C ARG A 278 5.81 16.77 3.89
N ALA A 279 4.72 17.42 4.26
CA ALA A 279 3.50 17.40 3.45
C ALA A 279 3.72 18.21 2.15
N VAL A 280 3.76 17.54 1.00
CA VAL A 280 3.94 18.16 -0.32
C VAL A 280 2.70 17.94 -1.20
N PRO A 281 1.84 18.96 -1.38
CA PRO A 281 0.69 18.90 -2.27
C PRO A 281 1.11 18.79 -3.74
N GLY A 282 0.33 18.05 -4.54
CA GLY A 282 0.59 17.88 -5.97
C GLY A 282 1.68 16.85 -6.32
N ALA A 283 2.31 16.22 -5.31
CA ALA A 283 3.30 15.17 -5.49
C ALA A 283 2.74 14.02 -6.35
N SER A 284 3.42 13.71 -7.46
CA SER A 284 3.00 12.74 -8.47
C SER A 284 4.20 12.27 -9.29
N MET A 285 4.13 11.08 -9.86
CA MET A 285 5.11 10.61 -10.84
C MET A 285 4.58 10.94 -12.24
N GLY A 286 5.03 12.06 -12.82
CA GLY A 286 4.54 12.51 -14.13
C GLY A 286 3.02 12.76 -14.18
N GLY A 287 2.43 13.26 -13.09
CA GLY A 287 0.98 13.44 -12.94
C GLY A 287 0.22 12.19 -12.49
N PHE A 288 0.83 11.00 -12.58
CA PHE A 288 0.24 9.76 -12.07
C PHE A 288 0.39 9.66 -10.55
N ALA A 289 -0.59 9.03 -9.90
CA ALA A 289 -0.63 8.88 -8.45
C ALA A 289 -0.53 10.22 -7.67
N GLY A 290 -1.08 11.31 -8.23
CA GLY A 290 -1.03 12.64 -7.65
C GLY A 290 -1.79 12.86 -6.34
N GLY A 291 -1.20 13.64 -5.44
CA GLY A 291 -1.86 14.23 -4.26
C GLY A 291 -0.85 14.74 -3.24
N THR A 292 -1.01 14.46 -1.93
CA THR A 292 -0.15 15.07 -0.88
C THR A 292 0.83 14.08 -0.25
N ALA A 293 2.08 14.05 -0.72
CA ALA A 293 3.12 13.19 -0.15
C ALA A 293 3.41 13.64 1.28
N ARG A 294 3.61 12.71 2.20
CA ARG A 294 3.84 12.99 3.63
C ARG A 294 4.35 11.75 4.34
N SER A 295 4.96 11.94 5.50
CA SER A 295 5.27 10.88 6.46
C SER A 295 4.28 10.85 7.65
N ALA A 296 4.49 9.91 8.58
CA ALA A 296 3.83 9.91 9.88
C ALA A 296 4.28 11.05 10.79
N VAL A 297 5.54 11.48 10.68
CA VAL A 297 6.14 12.53 11.50
C VAL A 297 6.77 13.66 10.67
N PRO A 298 5.97 14.52 10.00
CA PRO A 298 6.51 15.61 9.18
C PRO A 298 7.37 16.60 9.98
N GLY A 299 7.21 16.68 11.30
CA GLY A 299 7.98 17.55 12.19
C GLY A 299 9.35 17.00 12.61
N ALA A 300 9.57 15.68 12.52
CA ALA A 300 10.83 15.05 12.94
C ALA A 300 12.03 15.54 12.11
N ARG A 301 13.24 15.45 12.66
CA ARG A 301 14.48 15.83 11.99
C ARG A 301 15.10 14.63 11.28
N LEU A 302 15.91 14.90 10.25
CA LEU A 302 16.67 13.90 9.52
C LEU A 302 18.16 14.10 9.76
N ALA A 303 18.86 13.01 10.05
CA ALA A 303 20.31 12.90 10.03
C ALA A 303 20.69 11.85 8.99
N ILE A 304 21.53 12.21 8.03
CA ILE A 304 21.80 11.38 6.85
C ILE A 304 23.19 10.75 6.97
N TYR A 305 23.26 9.43 6.81
CA TYR A 305 24.48 8.65 6.86
C TYR A 305 24.57 7.83 5.56
N LYS A 306 25.25 8.39 4.55
CA LYS A 306 25.44 7.72 3.26
C LYS A 306 26.50 6.63 3.38
N VAL A 307 26.09 5.39 3.16
CA VAL A 307 26.98 4.20 3.23
C VAL A 307 26.89 3.32 1.98
N CYS A 308 25.89 3.57 1.12
CA CYS A 308 25.67 2.80 -0.09
C CYS A 308 26.13 3.58 -1.33
N TRP A 309 26.81 2.88 -2.24
CA TRP A 309 27.42 3.47 -3.44
C TRP A 309 27.24 2.53 -4.63
N GLY A 310 26.34 2.89 -5.57
CA GLY A 310 26.19 2.23 -6.87
C GLY A 310 26.55 0.75 -6.92
N ASP A 311 27.56 0.41 -7.74
CA ASP A 311 28.04 -0.97 -7.93
C ASP A 311 28.82 -1.56 -6.74
N ASP A 312 29.29 -0.72 -5.81
CA ASP A 312 30.07 -1.16 -4.63
C ASP A 312 29.16 -1.65 -3.48
N GLY A 313 27.84 -1.42 -3.59
CA GLY A 313 26.87 -1.77 -2.55
C GLY A 313 27.07 -0.95 -1.28
N CYS A 314 26.78 -1.57 -0.13
CA CYS A 314 26.90 -0.94 1.19
C CYS A 314 27.92 -1.72 2.04
N SER A 315 29.09 -1.14 2.28
CA SER A 315 30.16 -1.79 3.05
C SER A 315 29.76 -1.90 4.52
N THR A 316 30.03 -3.06 5.14
CA THR A 316 29.74 -3.30 6.55
C THR A 316 30.58 -2.41 7.48
N ALA A 317 31.80 -2.04 7.08
CA ALA A 317 32.64 -1.11 7.82
C ALA A 317 32.04 0.30 7.85
N ASP A 318 31.52 0.76 6.71
CA ASP A 318 30.86 2.07 6.58
C ASP A 318 29.53 2.11 7.36
N ILE A 319 28.77 1.00 7.32
CA ILE A 319 27.56 0.83 8.13
C ILE A 319 27.88 0.97 9.62
N LEU A 320 28.88 0.24 10.13
CA LEU A 320 29.24 0.35 11.55
C LEU A 320 29.65 1.75 11.96
N MET A 321 30.43 2.44 11.13
CA MET A 321 30.82 3.83 11.39
C MET A 321 29.60 4.76 11.43
N ALA A 322 28.63 4.55 10.53
CA ALA A 322 27.38 5.29 10.54
C ALA A 322 26.55 5.03 11.81
N PHE A 323 26.50 3.79 12.31
CA PHE A 323 25.84 3.48 13.58
C PHE A 323 26.52 4.18 14.77
N ASP A 324 27.86 4.14 14.84
CA ASP A 324 28.63 4.76 15.91
C ASP A 324 28.40 6.28 15.96
N ASP A 325 28.55 6.96 14.81
CA ASP A 325 28.28 8.40 14.70
C ASP A 325 26.82 8.73 15.00
N ALA A 326 25.85 7.95 14.49
CA ALA A 326 24.43 8.21 14.73
C ALA A 326 24.06 8.16 16.21
N VAL A 327 24.58 7.18 16.94
CA VAL A 327 24.34 7.05 18.37
C VAL A 327 25.01 8.20 19.13
N ALA A 328 26.24 8.56 18.77
CA ALA A 328 26.97 9.68 19.39
C ALA A 328 26.32 11.04 19.10
N ASP A 329 25.79 11.22 17.89
CA ASP A 329 25.14 12.44 17.41
C ASP A 329 23.78 12.70 18.11
N GLY A 330 23.18 11.66 18.72
CA GLY A 330 21.94 11.77 19.52
C GLY A 330 20.66 11.46 18.74
N VAL A 331 20.72 10.53 17.78
CA VAL A 331 19.58 10.05 17.00
C VAL A 331 18.62 9.23 17.88
N ASP A 332 17.31 9.32 17.66
CA ASP A 332 16.29 8.58 18.44
C ASP A 332 15.84 7.27 17.77
N VAL A 333 15.79 7.27 16.43
CA VAL A 333 15.36 6.14 15.60
C VAL A 333 16.27 6.04 14.38
N LEU A 334 16.80 4.86 14.10
CA LEU A 334 17.55 4.52 12.90
C LEU A 334 16.68 3.77 11.90
N SER A 335 16.81 4.15 10.63
CA SER A 335 16.24 3.45 9.49
C SER A 335 17.38 2.94 8.62
N ALA A 336 17.47 1.63 8.46
CA ALA A 336 18.44 0.99 7.59
C ALA A 336 17.70 0.08 6.60
N SER A 337 17.52 0.56 5.38
CA SER A 337 16.88 -0.18 4.28
C SER A 337 17.90 -1.01 3.50
N VAL A 338 18.78 -1.69 4.24
CA VAL A 338 19.91 -2.48 3.74
C VAL A 338 19.94 -3.83 4.46
N GLY A 339 20.56 -4.83 3.84
CA GLY A 339 20.69 -6.17 4.40
C GLY A 339 21.65 -7.00 3.56
N SER A 340 22.10 -8.12 4.11
CA SER A 340 22.88 -9.12 3.39
C SER A 340 21.98 -10.06 2.56
N ASP A 341 22.61 -10.82 1.65
CA ASP A 341 21.93 -11.89 0.88
C ASP A 341 21.55 -13.10 1.76
N PHE A 342 22.28 -13.31 2.86
CA PHE A 342 22.10 -14.43 3.76
C PHE A 342 22.17 -13.98 5.23
N PRO A 343 21.34 -14.54 6.13
CA PRO A 343 21.48 -14.28 7.56
C PRO A 343 22.81 -14.83 8.07
N ALA A 344 23.50 -14.05 8.91
CA ALA A 344 24.71 -14.46 9.62
C ALA A 344 24.44 -14.57 11.13
N ASP A 345 25.34 -15.25 11.83
CA ASP A 345 25.33 -15.26 13.30
C ASP A 345 25.41 -13.83 13.85
N TYR A 346 24.74 -13.52 14.96
CA TYR A 346 24.66 -12.15 15.49
C TYR A 346 26.01 -11.51 15.80
N ALA A 347 27.03 -12.28 16.19
CA ALA A 347 28.36 -11.75 16.45
C ALA A 347 29.16 -11.45 15.18
N ASP A 348 28.78 -12.06 14.05
CA ASP A 348 29.40 -11.87 12.73
C ASP A 348 28.59 -10.91 11.84
N ASP A 349 27.31 -10.67 12.19
CA ASP A 349 26.44 -9.69 11.55
C ASP A 349 26.70 -8.28 12.13
N LEU A 350 27.48 -7.49 11.40
CA LEU A 350 27.84 -6.13 11.82
C LEU A 350 26.64 -5.16 11.85
N MET A 351 25.55 -5.45 11.12
CA MET A 351 24.29 -4.72 11.29
C MET A 351 23.69 -5.02 12.67
N ALA A 352 23.67 -6.30 13.07
CA ALA A 352 23.21 -6.72 14.39
C ALA A 352 24.07 -6.12 15.51
N VAL A 353 25.40 -6.13 15.37
CA VAL A 353 26.34 -5.50 16.32
C VAL A 353 26.06 -4.01 16.46
N GLY A 354 26.07 -3.25 15.36
CA GLY A 354 25.80 -1.81 15.38
C GLY A 354 24.44 -1.48 16.01
N ALA A 355 23.40 -2.24 15.65
CA ALA A 355 22.07 -2.06 16.20
C ALA A 355 21.95 -2.44 17.69
N PHE A 356 22.76 -3.38 18.18
CA PHE A 356 22.83 -3.71 19.60
C PHE A 356 23.36 -2.53 20.41
N HIS A 357 24.46 -1.92 19.95
CA HIS A 357 25.02 -0.72 20.57
C HIS A 357 24.06 0.48 20.51
N ALA A 358 23.31 0.63 19.42
CA ALA A 358 22.25 1.63 19.31
C ALA A 358 21.13 1.38 20.35
N MET A 359 20.68 0.13 20.48
CA MET A 359 19.65 -0.25 21.45
C MET A 359 20.08 0.06 22.89
N ARG A 360 21.33 -0.24 23.27
CA ARG A 360 21.90 0.07 24.60
C ARG A 360 21.87 1.56 24.93
N ARG A 361 21.87 2.41 23.91
CA ARG A 361 21.81 3.88 24.04
C ARG A 361 20.41 4.44 23.82
N GLY A 362 19.38 3.58 23.78
CA GLY A 362 17.98 4.00 23.70
C GLY A 362 17.48 4.29 22.29
N VAL A 363 18.26 3.94 21.25
CA VAL A 363 17.95 4.17 19.84
C VAL A 363 17.22 2.96 19.25
N VAL A 364 16.06 3.20 18.62
CA VAL A 364 15.27 2.14 17.95
C VAL A 364 15.82 1.93 16.55
N THR A 365 16.10 0.69 16.14
CA THR A 365 16.56 0.39 14.77
C THR A 365 15.50 -0.37 13.98
N SER A 366 15.01 0.21 12.89
CA SER A 366 14.14 -0.44 11.91
C SER A 366 14.94 -0.88 10.70
N VAL A 367 14.70 -2.12 10.25
CA VAL A 367 15.45 -2.76 9.17
C VAL A 367 14.51 -3.47 8.20
N ALA A 368 14.89 -3.47 6.92
CA ALA A 368 14.16 -4.19 5.89
C ALA A 368 14.32 -5.72 6.05
N ALA A 369 13.26 -6.51 5.88
CA ALA A 369 13.36 -7.97 6.00
C ALA A 369 14.14 -8.65 4.85
N GLY A 370 14.21 -8.02 3.67
CA GLY A 370 14.84 -8.55 2.45
C GLY A 370 13.83 -8.75 1.32
N ASN A 371 14.31 -8.96 0.08
CA ASN A 371 13.48 -9.06 -1.12
C ASN A 371 13.61 -10.42 -1.85
N ASP A 372 14.07 -11.47 -1.16
CA ASP A 372 14.42 -12.79 -1.74
C ASP A 372 13.40 -13.90 -1.47
N GLY A 373 12.20 -13.56 -1.02
CA GLY A 373 11.15 -14.57 -0.90
C GLY A 373 10.45 -14.86 -2.25
N PRO A 374 9.46 -15.79 -2.30
CA PRO A 374 8.72 -16.43 -1.21
C PRO A 374 9.40 -17.57 -0.49
N ARG A 375 10.66 -17.85 -0.80
CA ARG A 375 11.41 -18.86 -0.10
C ARG A 375 11.40 -18.60 1.42
N LEU A 376 11.07 -19.64 2.19
CA LEU A 376 11.18 -19.61 3.65
C LEU A 376 12.65 -19.47 4.09
N GLY A 377 12.88 -18.83 5.23
CA GLY A 377 14.22 -18.59 5.77
C GLY A 377 15.05 -17.64 4.90
N ALA A 378 14.40 -16.77 4.13
CA ALA A 378 15.04 -15.75 3.31
C ALA A 378 15.18 -14.39 4.03
N VAL A 379 14.60 -14.24 5.22
CA VAL A 379 14.78 -13.04 6.05
C VAL A 379 16.21 -12.97 6.58
N THR A 380 16.88 -11.82 6.41
CA THR A 380 18.30 -11.67 6.72
C THR A 380 18.55 -10.83 7.96
N ASN A 381 17.82 -9.73 8.13
CA ASN A 381 17.87 -8.92 9.34
C ASN A 381 17.01 -9.53 10.47
N VAL A 382 17.61 -10.43 11.26
CA VAL A 382 16.89 -11.31 12.21
C VAL A 382 17.27 -11.13 13.69
N ALA A 383 18.09 -10.14 14.02
CA ALA A 383 18.45 -9.87 15.40
C ALA A 383 17.19 -9.52 16.26
N PRO A 384 17.09 -9.99 17.51
CA PRO A 384 15.92 -9.72 18.34
C PRO A 384 15.74 -8.24 18.70
N TRP A 385 16.84 -7.49 18.81
CA TRP A 385 16.86 -6.06 19.15
C TRP A 385 16.65 -5.12 17.95
N VAL A 386 16.38 -5.64 16.75
CA VAL A 386 16.00 -4.84 15.57
C VAL A 386 14.55 -5.11 15.17
N HIS A 387 13.89 -4.07 14.64
CA HIS A 387 12.53 -4.16 14.14
C HIS A 387 12.57 -4.51 12.64
N SER A 388 12.38 -5.78 12.32
CA SER A 388 12.46 -6.36 10.97
C SER A 388 11.11 -6.27 10.25
N VAL A 389 11.10 -5.65 9.07
CA VAL A 389 9.88 -5.18 8.42
C VAL A 389 9.65 -5.85 7.06
N ALA A 390 8.52 -6.55 6.94
CA ALA A 390 8.00 -7.08 5.67
C ALA A 390 7.24 -6.02 4.86
N ALA A 391 7.20 -6.21 3.54
CA ALA A 391 6.45 -5.35 2.63
C ALA A 391 5.08 -5.92 2.31
N SER A 392 4.05 -5.10 2.49
CA SER A 392 2.69 -5.39 2.08
C SER A 392 2.16 -4.41 1.04
N THR A 393 1.12 -4.83 0.33
CA THR A 393 0.37 -3.99 -0.61
C THR A 393 -0.50 -2.98 0.12
N THR A 394 -0.74 -1.85 -0.53
CA THR A 394 -1.88 -0.99 -0.19
C THR A 394 -3.11 -1.44 -0.99
N ASP A 395 -4.26 -0.84 -0.70
CA ASP A 395 -5.46 -1.00 -1.52
C ASP A 395 -5.40 -0.24 -2.87
N ARG A 396 -4.27 0.37 -3.21
CA ARG A 396 -4.00 0.90 -4.54
C ARG A 396 -3.13 -0.08 -5.31
N ARG A 397 -3.71 -0.73 -6.32
CA ARG A 397 -3.00 -1.53 -7.31
C ARG A 397 -2.74 -0.74 -8.58
N ILE A 398 -1.49 -0.66 -9.02
CA ILE A 398 -1.14 -0.01 -10.29
C ILE A 398 -1.17 -1.04 -11.41
N VAL A 399 -1.89 -0.73 -12.49
CA VAL A 399 -2.00 -1.59 -13.66
C VAL A 399 -1.83 -0.79 -14.94
N SER A 400 -1.40 -1.47 -16.00
CA SER A 400 -1.37 -0.95 -17.36
C SER A 400 -2.09 -1.92 -18.28
N ASP A 401 -3.04 -1.40 -19.05
CA ASP A 401 -3.85 -2.23 -19.95
C ASP A 401 -3.16 -2.39 -21.32
N LEU A 402 -3.04 -3.63 -21.77
CA LEU A 402 -2.66 -4.02 -23.14
C LEU A 402 -3.93 -4.36 -23.92
N VAL A 403 -4.19 -3.66 -25.01
CA VAL A 403 -5.36 -3.91 -25.87
C VAL A 403 -4.93 -4.72 -27.09
N LEU A 404 -5.53 -5.90 -27.28
CA LEU A 404 -5.38 -6.73 -28.47
C LEU A 404 -6.40 -6.26 -29.52
N LEU A 405 -5.99 -5.35 -30.41
CA LEU A 405 -6.90 -4.58 -31.24
C LEU A 405 -7.69 -5.43 -32.25
N GLY A 406 -7.12 -6.55 -32.70
CA GLY A 406 -7.82 -7.47 -33.61
C GLY A 406 -8.97 -8.24 -32.96
N HIS A 407 -8.90 -8.51 -31.65
CA HIS A 407 -9.90 -9.27 -30.89
C HIS A 407 -10.76 -8.39 -29.96
N GLY A 408 -10.40 -7.12 -29.78
CA GLY A 408 -11.05 -6.22 -28.82
C GLY A 408 -10.83 -6.59 -27.35
N LYS A 409 -9.98 -7.59 -27.07
CA LYS A 409 -9.68 -8.06 -25.71
C LYS A 409 -8.66 -7.14 -25.04
N THR A 410 -8.81 -6.93 -23.74
CA THR A 410 -7.90 -6.13 -22.92
C THR A 410 -7.29 -7.01 -21.84
N ILE A 411 -5.96 -7.02 -21.77
CA ILE A 411 -5.18 -7.71 -20.77
C ILE A 411 -4.66 -6.67 -19.79
N SER A 412 -4.95 -6.86 -18.50
CA SER A 412 -4.45 -5.97 -17.44
C SER A 412 -3.14 -6.51 -16.90
N GLY A 413 -2.03 -5.87 -17.24
CA GLY A 413 -0.71 -6.17 -16.70
C GLY A 413 -0.27 -5.18 -15.61
N SER A 414 0.93 -5.38 -15.06
CA SER A 414 1.54 -4.47 -14.09
C SER A 414 2.67 -3.65 -14.74
N SER A 415 2.59 -2.32 -14.62
CA SER A 415 3.61 -1.39 -15.10
C SER A 415 3.26 0.04 -14.68
N ILE A 416 4.27 0.92 -14.70
CA ILE A 416 4.16 2.35 -14.48
C ILE A 416 4.50 3.08 -15.79
N ASN A 417 3.52 3.17 -16.68
CA ASN A 417 3.57 3.87 -17.95
C ASN A 417 3.04 5.30 -17.78
N VAL A 418 3.96 6.26 -17.68
CA VAL A 418 3.71 7.71 -17.59
C VAL A 418 4.23 8.46 -18.83
N PHE A 419 4.41 7.76 -19.94
CA PHE A 419 4.96 8.31 -21.17
C PHE A 419 3.95 9.22 -21.90
N PRO A 420 4.39 10.41 -22.38
CA PRO A 420 3.51 11.27 -23.18
C PRO A 420 3.17 10.58 -24.51
N GLY A 421 1.90 10.62 -24.91
CA GLY A 421 1.45 10.13 -26.22
C GLY A 421 1.39 8.61 -26.39
N ILE A 422 1.57 7.81 -25.33
CA ILE A 422 1.34 6.35 -25.37
C ILE A 422 -0.14 6.04 -25.65
N GLY A 423 -0.42 4.85 -26.19
CA GLY A 423 -1.76 4.43 -26.62
C GLY A 423 -1.94 4.40 -28.14
N GLY A 424 -0.85 4.59 -28.89
CA GLY A 424 -0.79 4.34 -30.33
C GLY A 424 -1.08 2.88 -30.69
N ARG A 425 -1.32 2.64 -31.98
CA ARG A 425 -1.48 1.28 -32.53
C ARG A 425 -0.12 0.85 -33.06
N SER A 426 0.39 -0.27 -32.56
CA SER A 426 1.67 -0.82 -32.99
C SER A 426 1.52 -2.28 -33.42
N VAL A 427 2.41 -2.73 -34.29
CA VAL A 427 2.47 -4.15 -34.68
C VAL A 427 3.08 -4.95 -33.53
N LEU A 428 2.50 -6.09 -33.18
CA LEU A 428 3.10 -7.02 -32.23
C LEU A 428 4.15 -7.86 -32.96
N ILE A 429 5.36 -7.97 -32.42
CA ILE A 429 6.45 -8.80 -32.98
C ILE A 429 7.05 -9.63 -31.85
N ASP A 430 7.27 -10.93 -32.08
CA ASP A 430 8.04 -11.79 -31.18
C ASP A 430 9.48 -11.95 -31.69
N PRO A 431 10.48 -11.28 -31.08
CA PRO A 431 11.90 -11.47 -31.39
C PRO A 431 12.57 -12.54 -30.52
N GLY A 432 11.84 -13.27 -29.67
CA GLY A 432 12.36 -14.23 -28.70
C GLY A 432 12.60 -13.60 -27.33
N ALA A 433 13.79 -13.81 -26.75
CA ALA A 433 14.09 -13.41 -25.37
C ALA A 433 14.21 -11.89 -25.15
N CYS A 434 14.33 -11.09 -26.22
CA CYS A 434 14.63 -9.66 -26.17
C CYS A 434 15.96 -9.32 -25.45
N GLY A 435 16.95 -10.20 -25.57
CA GLY A 435 18.31 -9.93 -25.12
C GLY A 435 19.10 -9.12 -26.14
N GLN A 436 20.30 -8.71 -25.74
CA GLN A 436 21.22 -7.98 -26.61
C GLN A 436 21.54 -8.77 -27.89
N ARG A 437 21.64 -10.11 -27.79
CA ARG A 437 21.95 -10.98 -28.93
C ARG A 437 20.85 -10.96 -29.99
N GLU A 438 19.59 -10.96 -29.59
CA GLU A 438 18.43 -10.99 -30.47
C GLU A 438 18.18 -9.63 -31.13
N LEU A 439 18.39 -8.55 -30.37
CA LEU A 439 17.98 -7.19 -30.76
C LEU A 439 19.07 -6.36 -31.45
N LYS A 440 20.36 -6.72 -31.31
CA LYS A 440 21.48 -5.92 -31.84
C LYS A 440 21.37 -5.72 -33.36
N GLY A 441 21.40 -4.44 -33.77
CA GLY A 441 21.34 -4.03 -35.18
C GLY A 441 19.97 -4.20 -35.85
N LYS A 442 18.91 -4.48 -35.08
CA LYS A 442 17.53 -4.56 -35.57
C LYS A 442 16.83 -3.21 -35.45
N ASN A 443 15.77 -3.03 -36.25
CA ASN A 443 14.90 -1.85 -36.19
C ASN A 443 13.46 -2.33 -36.05
N TYR A 444 12.80 -1.91 -34.98
CA TYR A 444 11.43 -2.30 -34.63
C TYR A 444 10.52 -1.08 -34.45
N LYS A 445 10.84 0.05 -35.09
CA LYS A 445 9.99 1.25 -35.07
C LYS A 445 8.57 0.94 -35.53
N GLY A 446 7.56 1.36 -34.75
CA GLY A 446 6.15 1.04 -35.03
C GLY A 446 5.69 -0.30 -34.46
N ALA A 447 6.55 -1.01 -33.69
CA ALA A 447 6.24 -2.31 -33.12
C ALA A 447 6.38 -2.35 -31.60
N ILE A 448 5.56 -3.19 -30.96
CA ILE A 448 5.70 -3.60 -29.56
C ILE A 448 6.25 -5.02 -29.55
N LEU A 449 7.32 -5.25 -28.79
CA LEU A 449 8.02 -6.53 -28.74
C LEU A 449 7.40 -7.47 -27.69
N LEU A 450 7.05 -8.69 -28.07
CA LEU A 450 6.65 -9.76 -27.16
C LEU A 450 7.89 -10.50 -26.67
N CYS A 451 8.31 -10.25 -25.44
CA CYS A 451 9.58 -10.77 -24.93
C CYS A 451 9.37 -12.01 -24.08
N GLY A 452 9.89 -13.15 -24.55
CA GLY A 452 9.82 -14.44 -23.86
C GLY A 452 10.76 -14.58 -22.65
N GLY A 453 11.64 -13.61 -22.41
CA GLY A 453 12.59 -13.62 -21.29
C GLY A 453 11.99 -13.19 -19.94
N GLN A 454 12.53 -13.76 -18.85
CA GLN A 454 12.29 -13.32 -17.46
C GLN A 454 13.12 -12.09 -17.07
N SER A 455 13.72 -11.39 -18.03
CA SER A 455 14.32 -10.06 -17.87
C SER A 455 14.09 -9.29 -19.15
N LEU A 456 14.09 -7.96 -19.08
CA LEU A 456 13.94 -7.10 -20.25
C LEU A 456 15.16 -6.20 -20.26
N ASN A 457 15.99 -6.31 -21.31
CA ASN A 457 17.09 -5.39 -21.50
C ASN A 457 16.55 -4.10 -22.12
N GLU A 458 16.20 -3.13 -21.28
CA GLU A 458 15.54 -1.89 -21.68
C GLU A 458 16.37 -1.10 -22.70
N GLU A 459 17.68 -1.07 -22.54
CA GLU A 459 18.62 -0.40 -23.44
C GLU A 459 18.60 -1.03 -24.85
N SER A 460 18.59 -2.36 -24.92
CA SER A 460 18.53 -3.09 -26.19
C SER A 460 17.19 -2.88 -26.89
N VAL A 461 16.09 -2.88 -26.14
CA VAL A 461 14.76 -2.56 -26.69
C VAL A 461 14.73 -1.13 -27.22
N HIS A 462 15.19 -0.17 -26.41
CA HIS A 462 15.27 1.24 -26.76
C HIS A 462 16.10 1.46 -28.03
N ALA A 463 17.28 0.83 -28.14
CA ALA A 463 18.18 0.96 -29.28
C ALA A 463 17.58 0.50 -30.62
N THR A 464 16.56 -0.37 -30.59
CA THR A 464 15.85 -0.80 -31.82
C THR A 464 14.80 0.21 -32.29
N GLY A 465 14.47 1.22 -31.49
CA GLY A 465 13.41 2.18 -31.76
C GLY A 465 12.00 1.61 -31.59
N ALA A 466 11.84 0.47 -30.91
CA ALA A 466 10.53 -0.13 -30.64
C ALA A 466 9.60 0.83 -29.88
N ASP A 467 8.30 0.74 -30.17
CA ASP A 467 7.27 1.54 -29.49
C ASP A 467 7.00 1.04 -28.07
N GLY A 468 7.46 -0.17 -27.72
CA GLY A 468 7.38 -0.74 -26.39
C GLY A 468 7.66 -2.23 -26.31
N ALA A 469 7.44 -2.82 -25.14
CA ALA A 469 7.64 -4.25 -24.90
C ALA A 469 6.60 -4.88 -23.95
N ILE A 470 6.39 -6.18 -24.09
CA ILE A 470 5.61 -7.02 -23.19
C ILE A 470 6.59 -7.98 -22.53
N GLN A 471 6.65 -7.96 -21.22
CA GLN A 471 7.55 -8.79 -20.44
C GLN A 471 6.77 -9.87 -19.70
N PHE A 472 7.19 -11.12 -19.83
CA PHE A 472 6.67 -12.22 -19.05
C PHE A 472 7.28 -12.25 -17.64
N ARG A 473 6.44 -12.42 -16.60
CA ARG A 473 6.84 -12.76 -15.24
C ARG A 473 5.90 -13.78 -14.59
N HIS A 474 6.44 -14.52 -13.62
CA HIS A 474 5.63 -15.41 -12.77
C HIS A 474 4.68 -14.64 -11.85
N ASN A 475 5.09 -13.47 -11.36
CA ASN A 475 4.27 -12.59 -10.52
C ASN A 475 4.21 -11.16 -11.08
N THR A 476 3.07 -10.51 -10.90
CA THR A 476 2.73 -9.14 -11.35
C THR A 476 2.01 -8.35 -10.25
N ASP A 477 2.22 -8.72 -8.99
CA ASP A 477 1.70 -8.04 -7.80
C ASP A 477 2.35 -6.66 -7.54
N THR A 478 3.43 -6.38 -8.25
CA THR A 478 4.24 -5.17 -8.21
C THR A 478 4.25 -4.49 -9.58
N ALA A 479 4.07 -3.17 -9.59
CA ALA A 479 4.26 -2.37 -10.79
C ALA A 479 5.69 -1.82 -10.84
N PHE A 480 6.24 -1.73 -12.04
CA PHE A 480 7.59 -1.25 -12.28
C PHE A 480 7.61 -0.18 -13.36
N SER A 481 8.48 0.80 -13.19
CA SER A 481 8.84 1.73 -14.24
C SER A 481 9.87 1.09 -15.15
N PHE A 482 9.75 1.35 -16.45
CA PHE A 482 10.71 0.97 -17.48
C PHE A 482 11.07 2.23 -18.29
N ALA A 483 12.23 2.25 -18.95
CA ALA A 483 12.70 3.34 -19.81
C ALA A 483 11.96 3.41 -21.15
N VAL A 484 11.25 2.34 -21.51
CA VAL A 484 10.37 2.27 -22.68
C VAL A 484 8.95 1.89 -22.23
N PRO A 485 7.91 2.26 -22.98
CA PRO A 485 6.56 1.77 -22.73
C PRO A 485 6.55 0.25 -22.61
N ALA A 486 6.16 -0.28 -21.46
CA ALA A 486 6.19 -1.72 -21.26
C ALA A 486 5.07 -2.21 -20.35
N VAL A 487 4.72 -3.49 -20.45
CA VAL A 487 3.73 -4.13 -19.59
C VAL A 487 4.21 -5.50 -19.15
N ARG A 488 4.19 -5.76 -17.84
CA ARG A 488 4.42 -7.11 -17.31
C ARG A 488 3.12 -7.88 -17.28
N VAL A 489 3.19 -9.13 -17.73
CA VAL A 489 2.06 -10.04 -17.80
C VAL A 489 2.40 -11.36 -17.14
N THR A 490 1.39 -12.03 -16.60
CA THR A 490 1.54 -13.39 -16.05
C THR A 490 1.81 -14.39 -17.17
N LYS A 491 2.20 -15.63 -16.79
CA LYS A 491 2.39 -16.73 -17.75
C LYS A 491 1.14 -16.97 -18.60
N SER A 492 -0.01 -17.08 -17.95
CA SER A 492 -1.30 -17.31 -18.63
C SER A 492 -1.67 -16.16 -19.57
N GLN A 493 -1.41 -14.92 -19.17
CA GLN A 493 -1.64 -13.76 -20.03
C GLN A 493 -0.66 -13.74 -21.22
N TYR A 494 0.59 -14.14 -21.02
CA TYR A 494 1.57 -14.26 -22.10
C TYR A 494 1.15 -15.31 -23.14
N GLU A 495 0.74 -16.49 -22.68
CA GLU A 495 0.21 -17.56 -23.55
C GLU A 495 -0.99 -17.06 -24.36
N GLU A 496 -1.90 -16.32 -23.72
CA GLU A 496 -3.04 -15.71 -24.42
C GLU A 496 -2.63 -14.68 -25.49
N ILE A 497 -1.58 -13.89 -25.23
CA ILE A 497 -1.04 -12.93 -26.21
C ILE A 497 -0.39 -13.69 -27.38
N MET A 498 0.29 -14.80 -27.09
CA MET A 498 0.92 -15.65 -28.07
C MET A 498 -0.12 -16.34 -28.98
N ASP A 499 -1.23 -16.80 -28.41
CA ASP A 499 -2.36 -17.32 -29.18
C ASP A 499 -2.95 -16.26 -30.11
N TYR A 500 -3.12 -15.03 -29.61
CA TYR A 500 -3.54 -13.91 -30.46
C TYR A 500 -2.54 -13.64 -31.59
N TYR A 501 -1.24 -13.57 -31.27
CA TYR A 501 -0.18 -13.36 -32.25
C TYR A 501 -0.20 -14.41 -33.38
N ASN A 502 -0.38 -15.69 -33.03
CA ASN A 502 -0.44 -16.79 -33.99
C ASN A 502 -1.77 -16.88 -34.77
N SER A 503 -2.84 -16.27 -34.27
CA SER A 503 -4.18 -16.32 -34.90
C SER A 503 -4.37 -15.38 -36.09
N THR A 504 -3.48 -14.40 -36.28
CA THR A 504 -3.60 -13.37 -37.33
C THR A 504 -2.27 -13.13 -38.03
N ARG A 505 -2.33 -12.73 -39.32
CA ARG A 505 -1.14 -12.31 -40.07
C ARG A 505 -0.62 -10.93 -39.65
N LEU A 506 -1.46 -10.12 -39.02
CA LEU A 506 -1.11 -8.79 -38.52
C LEU A 506 -1.74 -8.60 -37.14
N ALA A 507 -0.96 -8.92 -36.11
CA ALA A 507 -1.34 -8.66 -34.72
C ALA A 507 -1.09 -7.19 -34.40
N LEU A 508 -2.13 -6.48 -33.97
CA LEU A 508 -2.06 -5.07 -33.60
C LEU A 508 -2.37 -4.94 -32.12
N VAL A 509 -1.52 -4.19 -31.41
CA VAL A 509 -1.65 -3.99 -29.97
C VAL A 509 -1.50 -2.51 -29.61
N SER A 510 -1.90 -2.18 -28.38
CA SER A 510 -1.72 -0.85 -27.79
C SER A 510 -1.52 -0.97 -26.29
N ILE A 511 -0.44 -0.40 -25.77
CA ILE A 511 -0.23 -0.24 -24.32
C ILE A 511 -0.83 1.10 -23.90
N ARG A 512 -1.64 1.11 -22.84
CA ARG A 512 -2.25 2.32 -22.30
C ARG A 512 -1.42 2.90 -21.15
N ASN A 513 -1.70 4.16 -20.82
CA ASN A 513 -1.23 4.76 -19.58
C ASN A 513 -1.63 3.95 -18.35
N SER A 514 -0.80 4.00 -17.32
CA SER A 514 -1.09 3.34 -16.05
C SER A 514 -2.31 3.94 -15.36
N GLN A 515 -3.03 3.07 -14.67
CA GLN A 515 -4.23 3.38 -13.91
C GLN A 515 -4.10 2.79 -12.51
N ALA A 516 -4.63 3.51 -11.52
CA ALA A 516 -4.79 3.01 -10.17
C ALA A 516 -6.16 2.33 -10.03
N ARG A 517 -6.18 1.08 -9.57
CA ARG A 517 -7.39 0.33 -9.23
C ARG A 517 -7.43 0.06 -7.74
N PHE A 518 -8.64 0.06 -7.18
CA PHE A 518 -8.86 -0.33 -5.79
C PHE A 518 -8.77 -1.85 -5.66
N ASP A 519 -7.98 -2.32 -4.69
CA ASP A 519 -7.83 -3.74 -4.35
C ASP A 519 -8.36 -3.99 -2.93
N ALA A 520 -9.57 -4.54 -2.86
CA ALA A 520 -10.25 -4.85 -1.60
C ALA A 520 -9.59 -5.99 -0.81
N THR A 521 -8.63 -6.70 -1.41
CA THR A 521 -7.93 -7.82 -0.76
C THR A 521 -6.62 -7.40 -0.11
N ALA A 522 -6.26 -6.12 -0.19
CA ALA A 522 -5.11 -5.57 0.54
C ALA A 522 -5.40 -5.43 2.05
N PRO A 523 -4.38 -5.50 2.92
CA PRO A 523 -2.98 -5.74 2.58
C PRO A 523 -2.68 -7.21 2.31
N ARG A 524 -1.82 -7.48 1.31
CA ARG A 524 -1.18 -8.79 1.09
C ARG A 524 0.32 -8.61 1.15
N VAL A 525 1.04 -9.63 1.63
CA VAL A 525 2.50 -9.60 1.60
C VAL A 525 2.97 -9.62 0.14
N GLY A 526 3.89 -8.72 -0.21
CA GLY A 526 4.48 -8.68 -1.54
C GLY A 526 5.30 -9.95 -1.81
N PHE A 527 5.23 -10.47 -3.03
CA PHE A 527 5.86 -11.74 -3.38
C PHE A 527 7.36 -11.75 -3.19
N PHE A 528 8.04 -10.62 -3.29
CA PHE A 528 9.48 -10.51 -3.04
C PHE A 528 9.82 -10.48 -1.54
N SER A 529 8.92 -10.02 -0.67
CA SER A 529 9.24 -9.70 0.74
C SER A 529 9.75 -10.92 1.51
N SER A 530 11.02 -11.00 1.90
CA SER A 530 11.63 -12.18 2.52
C SER A 530 10.84 -12.78 3.68
N ARG A 531 10.83 -14.12 3.76
CA ARG A 531 10.03 -14.90 4.73
C ARG A 531 10.92 -15.42 5.85
N GLY A 532 10.35 -15.52 7.04
CA GLY A 532 10.86 -16.34 8.12
C GLY A 532 10.93 -17.83 7.78
N PRO A 533 11.40 -18.66 8.72
CA PRO A 533 11.74 -18.29 10.09
C PRO A 533 13.10 -17.58 10.21
N ASN A 534 13.35 -17.04 11.40
CA ASN A 534 14.67 -16.63 11.83
C ASN A 534 15.61 -17.86 11.86
N MET A 535 16.60 -17.91 10.97
CA MET A 535 17.48 -19.07 10.84
C MET A 535 18.55 -19.16 11.94
N ILE A 536 18.78 -18.07 12.68
CA ILE A 536 19.73 -18.01 13.80
C ILE A 536 19.04 -18.40 15.11
N THR A 537 17.84 -17.84 15.34
CA THR A 537 17.03 -18.09 16.54
C THR A 537 15.58 -18.41 16.17
N PRO A 538 15.26 -19.65 15.73
CA PRO A 538 13.91 -19.99 15.25
C PRO A 538 12.78 -19.79 16.27
N GLY A 539 13.09 -19.73 17.57
CA GLY A 539 12.15 -19.40 18.64
C GLY A 539 11.74 -17.92 18.73
N ILE A 540 12.39 -17.04 17.95
CA ILE A 540 12.03 -15.62 17.82
C ILE A 540 11.45 -15.40 16.42
N LEU A 541 10.19 -14.98 16.36
CA LEU A 541 9.47 -14.78 15.11
C LEU A 541 10.10 -13.64 14.30
N LYS A 542 10.36 -13.88 13.01
CA LYS A 542 10.74 -12.86 12.03
C LYS A 542 10.02 -13.10 10.70
N PRO A 543 9.68 -12.05 9.94
CA PRO A 543 9.77 -10.63 10.30
C PRO A 543 8.84 -10.28 11.48
N ASP A 544 9.02 -9.13 12.13
CA ASP A 544 8.23 -8.77 13.31
C ASP A 544 6.87 -8.18 12.93
N ILE A 545 6.85 -7.42 11.84
CA ILE A 545 5.69 -6.64 11.40
C ILE A 545 5.71 -6.44 9.88
N SER A 546 4.57 -6.07 9.31
CA SER A 546 4.45 -5.69 7.90
C SER A 546 4.00 -4.23 7.75
N ALA A 547 4.49 -3.56 6.72
CA ALA A 547 4.13 -2.18 6.39
C ALA A 547 4.04 -1.97 4.87
N PRO A 548 3.39 -0.89 4.40
CA PRO A 548 3.23 -0.64 2.97
C PRO A 548 4.60 -0.53 2.30
N GLY A 549 4.91 -1.47 1.40
CA GLY A 549 6.18 -1.53 0.68
C GLY A 549 6.03 -1.81 -0.81
N VAL A 550 4.80 -1.92 -1.31
CA VAL A 550 4.51 -2.12 -2.74
C VAL A 550 3.91 -0.85 -3.33
N ASP A 551 4.43 -0.43 -4.48
CA ASP A 551 3.96 0.70 -5.26
C ASP A 551 3.94 2.01 -4.45
N ILE A 552 5.02 2.31 -3.73
CA ILE A 552 5.12 3.47 -2.83
C ILE A 552 5.66 4.68 -3.56
N LEU A 553 4.90 5.79 -3.53
CA LEU A 553 5.31 7.08 -4.09
C LEU A 553 6.03 7.90 -3.03
N ALA A 554 7.27 8.31 -3.29
CA ALA A 554 8.03 9.21 -2.44
C ALA A 554 9.01 10.06 -3.27
N ALA A 555 9.75 10.96 -2.62
CA ALA A 555 10.65 11.90 -3.29
C ALA A 555 11.75 11.17 -4.07
N TRP A 556 12.23 11.80 -5.13
CA TRP A 556 13.27 11.27 -6.00
C TRP A 556 14.16 12.42 -6.50
N PRO A 557 15.48 12.22 -6.67
CA PRO A 557 16.34 13.21 -7.31
C PRO A 557 15.99 13.35 -8.80
N GLU A 558 15.73 14.57 -9.27
CA GLU A 558 15.33 14.81 -10.68
C GLU A 558 16.43 14.45 -11.69
N SER A 559 17.68 14.39 -11.26
CA SER A 559 18.82 13.98 -12.08
C SER A 559 18.97 12.46 -12.21
N MET A 560 18.18 11.67 -11.49
CA MET A 560 18.29 10.22 -11.46
C MET A 560 17.17 9.54 -12.25
N SER A 561 17.53 8.45 -12.93
CA SER A 561 16.61 7.61 -13.69
C SER A 561 15.52 7.04 -12.80
N VAL A 562 14.26 7.07 -13.25
CA VAL A 562 13.14 6.49 -12.50
C VAL A 562 12.93 5.01 -12.77
N SER A 563 13.51 4.45 -13.84
CA SER A 563 13.60 3.00 -14.07
C SER A 563 14.93 2.37 -13.64
N GLY A 564 15.95 3.19 -13.37
CA GLY A 564 17.33 2.73 -13.13
C GLY A 564 18.13 2.46 -14.42
N SER A 565 17.51 2.61 -15.60
CA SER A 565 18.20 2.45 -16.88
C SER A 565 18.88 3.76 -17.32
N ALA A 566 20.07 3.65 -17.94
CA ALA A 566 20.82 4.78 -18.46
C ALA A 566 20.16 5.45 -19.69
N VAL A 567 19.22 4.78 -20.35
CA VAL A 567 18.46 5.35 -21.49
C VAL A 567 17.15 6.02 -21.06
N ASP A 568 16.84 6.04 -19.77
CA ASP A 568 15.67 6.74 -19.24
C ASP A 568 16.00 8.22 -18.99
N ASP A 569 15.43 9.10 -19.79
CA ASP A 569 15.64 10.55 -19.74
C ASP A 569 14.57 11.30 -18.93
N ARG A 570 13.65 10.59 -18.27
CA ARG A 570 12.57 11.19 -17.50
C ARG A 570 13.08 11.79 -16.19
N GLN A 571 13.00 13.12 -16.09
CA GLN A 571 13.35 13.87 -14.88
C GLN A 571 12.08 14.11 -14.06
N LEU A 572 11.91 13.36 -12.97
CA LEU A 572 10.73 13.44 -12.09
C LEU A 572 11.15 13.55 -10.63
N SER A 573 10.53 14.47 -9.88
CA SER A 573 10.85 14.71 -8.46
C SER A 573 10.25 13.68 -7.50
N TYR A 574 9.46 12.74 -8.02
CA TYR A 574 8.83 11.65 -7.26
C TYR A 574 8.85 10.37 -8.10
N ASN A 575 9.14 9.25 -7.44
CA ASN A 575 9.17 7.93 -8.05
C ASN A 575 8.28 6.95 -7.28
N ILE A 576 7.82 5.91 -7.97
CA ILE A 576 7.05 4.81 -7.41
C ILE A 576 7.88 3.54 -7.49
N ILE A 577 8.30 3.03 -6.33
CA ILE A 577 9.10 1.81 -6.22
C ILE A 577 8.52 0.86 -5.17
N SER A 578 8.99 -0.39 -5.20
CA SER A 578 8.55 -1.46 -4.32
C SER A 578 9.75 -2.14 -3.67
N GLY A 579 9.61 -2.52 -2.40
CA GLY A 579 10.65 -3.22 -1.64
C GLY A 579 10.34 -3.22 -0.15
N THR A 580 10.96 -4.13 0.62
CA THR A 580 11.02 -4.01 2.08
C THR A 580 11.73 -2.73 2.50
N SER A 581 12.59 -2.19 1.63
CA SER A 581 13.20 -0.87 1.75
C SER A 581 12.21 0.29 1.84
N MET A 582 11.00 0.16 1.27
CA MET A 582 9.94 1.15 1.38
C MET A 582 9.04 0.88 2.59
N ALA A 583 8.93 -0.37 3.02
CA ALA A 583 8.18 -0.75 4.22
C ALA A 583 8.91 -0.32 5.51
N CYS A 584 10.22 -0.53 5.58
CA CYS A 584 11.10 -0.14 6.68
C CYS A 584 10.86 1.32 7.13
N PRO A 585 10.97 2.36 6.26
CA PRO A 585 10.76 3.75 6.65
C PRO A 585 9.32 4.07 7.09
N HIS A 586 8.30 3.28 6.71
CA HIS A 586 6.96 3.43 7.31
C HIS A 586 6.95 3.01 8.78
N VAL A 587 7.65 1.93 9.13
CA VAL A 587 7.77 1.51 10.53
C VAL A 587 8.68 2.46 11.31
N THR A 588 9.77 2.94 10.70
CA THR A 588 10.61 4.01 11.26
C THR A 588 9.79 5.25 11.59
N GLY A 589 8.95 5.72 10.65
CA GLY A 589 8.07 6.87 10.87
C GLY A 589 7.04 6.63 11.97
N ALA A 590 6.51 5.41 12.09
CA ALA A 590 5.60 5.04 13.18
C ALA A 590 6.32 4.96 14.54
N ALA A 591 7.55 4.41 14.58
CA ALA A 591 8.39 4.38 15.78
C ALA A 591 8.76 5.79 16.24
N ALA A 592 9.12 6.67 15.31
CA ALA A 592 9.36 8.08 15.59
C ALA A 592 8.10 8.80 16.11
N TYR A 593 6.92 8.43 15.60
CA TYR A 593 5.66 8.94 16.14
C TYR A 593 5.43 8.50 17.59
N VAL A 594 5.69 7.23 17.92
CA VAL A 594 5.65 6.74 19.30
C VAL A 594 6.65 7.49 20.17
N LYS A 595 7.91 7.66 19.72
CA LYS A 595 8.95 8.42 20.45
C LYS A 595 8.61 9.90 20.63
N SER A 596 7.83 10.50 19.73
CA SER A 596 7.37 11.90 19.92
C SER A 596 6.40 12.04 21.09
N VAL A 597 5.64 10.98 21.40
CA VAL A 597 4.72 10.92 22.55
C VAL A 597 5.46 10.41 23.80
N HIS A 598 6.36 9.44 23.63
CA HIS A 598 7.09 8.76 24.69
C HIS A 598 8.60 8.80 24.45
N PRO A 599 9.25 9.95 24.65
CA PRO A 599 10.67 10.12 24.35
C PRO A 599 11.58 9.19 25.18
N ASP A 600 11.16 8.88 26.41
CA ASP A 600 11.94 8.09 27.36
C ASP A 600 11.74 6.56 27.24
N TRP A 601 10.85 6.10 26.36
CA TRP A 601 10.63 4.66 26.18
C TRP A 601 11.85 3.96 25.61
N SER A 602 12.14 2.76 26.11
CA SER A 602 13.20 1.91 25.58
C SER A 602 12.92 1.51 24.12
N PRO A 603 13.94 1.04 23.38
CA PRO A 603 13.72 0.49 22.05
C PRO A 603 12.75 -0.69 22.03
N ALA A 604 12.83 -1.57 23.02
CA ALA A 604 11.94 -2.72 23.17
C ALA A 604 10.49 -2.30 23.44
N ALA A 605 10.27 -1.28 24.27
CA ALA A 605 8.95 -0.72 24.54
C ALA A 605 8.29 -0.17 23.25
N VAL A 606 9.05 0.57 22.43
CA VAL A 606 8.55 1.10 21.15
C VAL A 606 8.23 -0.03 20.17
N MET A 607 9.13 -1.02 20.03
CA MET A 607 8.88 -2.20 19.20
C MET A 607 7.65 -2.98 19.68
N SER A 608 7.55 -3.21 21.00
CA SER A 608 6.40 -3.88 21.60
C SER A 608 5.10 -3.17 21.31
N ALA A 609 5.06 -1.85 21.43
CA ALA A 609 3.85 -1.08 21.17
C ALA A 609 3.40 -1.21 19.70
N LEU A 610 4.33 -1.17 18.74
CA LEU A 610 4.04 -1.36 17.32
C LEU A 610 3.57 -2.78 16.99
N ILE A 611 4.24 -3.80 17.55
CA ILE A 611 3.92 -5.22 17.32
C ILE A 611 2.57 -5.58 17.93
N THR A 612 2.31 -5.17 19.17
CA THR A 612 1.10 -5.59 19.91
C THR A 612 -0.18 -4.89 19.47
N THR A 613 -0.05 -3.73 18.83
CA THR A 613 -1.18 -2.97 18.27
C THR A 613 -1.35 -3.16 16.75
N ALA A 614 -0.49 -3.97 16.13
CA ALA A 614 -0.56 -4.28 14.70
C ALA A 614 -1.94 -4.87 14.34
N THR A 615 -2.44 -4.49 13.17
CA THR A 615 -3.68 -5.03 12.62
C THR A 615 -3.41 -6.43 12.05
N PRO A 616 -4.05 -7.50 12.56
CA PRO A 616 -3.81 -8.85 12.06
C PRO A 616 -4.07 -8.97 10.55
N MET A 617 -3.19 -9.70 9.85
CA MET A 617 -3.35 -9.99 8.43
C MET A 617 -3.91 -11.40 8.21
N SER A 618 -4.53 -11.64 7.06
CA SER A 618 -5.16 -12.93 6.77
C SER A 618 -4.14 -13.95 6.25
N ALA A 619 -4.07 -15.11 6.90
CA ALA A 619 -3.32 -16.27 6.38
C ALA A 619 -3.93 -16.84 5.08
N SER A 620 -5.21 -16.55 4.76
CA SER A 620 -5.85 -17.04 3.54
C SER A 620 -5.21 -16.51 2.26
N SER A 621 -4.63 -15.31 2.31
CA SER A 621 -3.93 -14.67 1.20
C SER A 621 -2.41 -14.84 1.28
N THR A 622 -1.90 -15.42 2.36
CA THR A 622 -0.47 -15.56 2.66
C THR A 622 -0.27 -16.82 3.51
N PRO A 623 -0.14 -18.00 2.88
CA PRO A 623 -0.02 -19.30 3.56
C PRO A 623 1.08 -19.43 4.60
N GLU A 624 2.14 -18.62 4.47
CA GLU A 624 3.27 -18.55 5.39
C GLU A 624 2.92 -17.81 6.71
N ALA A 625 1.78 -17.13 6.73
CA ALA A 625 1.18 -16.45 7.88
C ALA A 625 2.16 -15.53 8.62
N GLU A 626 2.35 -15.74 9.92
CA GLU A 626 3.28 -14.96 10.76
C GLU A 626 4.73 -14.97 10.25
N LEU A 627 5.17 -15.98 9.47
CA LEU A 627 6.51 -15.97 8.84
C LEU A 627 6.61 -14.99 7.66
N ALA A 628 5.50 -14.44 7.18
CA ALA A 628 5.49 -13.47 6.10
C ALA A 628 5.15 -12.05 6.58
N TYR A 629 4.26 -11.89 7.56
CA TYR A 629 3.81 -10.58 8.03
C TYR A 629 4.06 -10.29 9.52
N GLY A 630 4.67 -11.22 10.26
CA GLY A 630 4.88 -11.07 11.70
C GLY A 630 3.57 -10.91 12.46
N ALA A 631 3.45 -9.85 13.28
CA ALA A 631 2.21 -9.55 13.98
C ALA A 631 1.08 -9.01 13.10
N GLY A 632 1.40 -8.57 11.88
CA GLY A 632 0.44 -8.02 10.92
C GLY A 632 0.84 -6.64 10.42
N GLN A 633 -0.14 -5.88 9.92
CA GLN A 633 0.06 -4.54 9.37
C GLN A 633 0.27 -3.52 10.49
N VAL A 634 1.32 -2.70 10.42
CA VAL A 634 1.58 -1.62 11.37
C VAL A 634 0.37 -0.70 11.56
N ASN A 635 0.07 -0.33 12.81
CA ASN A 635 -1.01 0.59 13.16
C ASN A 635 -0.46 1.79 13.94
N PRO A 636 -0.06 2.87 13.25
CA PRO A 636 0.56 4.02 13.90
C PRO A 636 -0.42 4.81 14.80
N LEU A 637 -1.73 4.64 14.65
CA LEU A 637 -2.72 5.38 15.44
C LEU A 637 -2.82 4.85 16.87
N HIS A 638 -2.74 3.53 17.05
CA HIS A 638 -2.88 2.88 18.36
C HIS A 638 -1.53 2.68 19.07
N ALA A 639 -0.43 2.59 18.33
CA ALA A 639 0.89 2.31 18.89
C ALA A 639 1.36 3.28 19.99
N PRO A 640 1.06 4.58 19.99
CA PRO A 640 1.44 5.45 21.12
C PRO A 640 0.65 5.16 22.41
N TYR A 641 -0.45 4.42 22.36
CA TYR A 641 -1.27 4.12 23.54
C TYR A 641 -1.62 2.62 23.58
N PRO A 642 -0.62 1.74 23.75
CA PRO A 642 -0.81 0.30 23.64
C PRO A 642 -1.48 -0.31 24.89
N GLY A 643 -1.51 0.41 26.01
CA GLY A 643 -1.97 -0.11 27.30
C GLY A 643 -0.87 -0.88 28.04
N LEU A 644 -0.37 -1.97 27.47
CA LEU A 644 0.76 -2.74 28.01
C LEU A 644 1.93 -2.82 27.02
N ILE A 645 3.15 -2.94 27.54
CA ILE A 645 4.37 -3.18 26.75
C ILE A 645 5.17 -4.35 27.33
N TYR A 646 5.84 -5.07 26.43
CA TYR A 646 6.86 -6.08 26.72
C TYR A 646 8.22 -5.39 26.61
N ASP A 647 8.76 -4.97 27.75
CA ASP A 647 10.04 -4.25 27.79
C ASP A 647 11.22 -5.22 27.97
N ALA A 648 12.37 -4.86 27.41
CA ALA A 648 13.61 -5.64 27.47
C ALA A 648 14.82 -4.71 27.33
N GLY A 649 15.90 -5.01 28.06
CA GLY A 649 17.16 -4.27 28.04
C GLY A 649 18.36 -5.11 27.61
N GLU A 650 19.55 -4.54 27.76
CA GLU A 650 20.83 -5.18 27.42
C GLU A 650 20.98 -6.58 28.05
N ASP A 651 20.74 -6.70 29.36
CA ASP A 651 20.90 -7.96 30.09
C ASP A 651 19.97 -9.07 29.59
N ASP A 652 18.76 -8.73 29.13
CA ASP A 652 17.81 -9.70 28.57
C ASP A 652 18.34 -10.30 27.27
N TYR A 653 18.93 -9.47 26.40
CA TYR A 653 19.50 -9.92 25.14
C TYR A 653 20.84 -10.65 25.34
N LEU A 654 21.69 -10.22 26.28
CA LEU A 654 22.90 -10.98 26.62
C LEU A 654 22.55 -12.32 27.26
N GLY A 655 21.51 -12.37 28.09
CA GLY A 655 20.94 -13.61 28.64
C GLY A 655 20.43 -14.55 27.54
N LEU A 656 19.80 -14.02 26.49
CA LEU A 656 19.46 -14.80 25.29
C LEU A 656 20.71 -15.39 24.62
N LEU A 657 21.74 -14.60 24.36
CA LEU A 657 22.97 -15.07 23.72
C LEU A 657 23.64 -16.17 24.56
N CYS A 658 23.64 -16.03 25.89
CA CYS A 658 24.06 -17.08 26.81
C CYS A 658 23.22 -18.36 26.64
N ALA A 659 21.89 -18.24 26.55
CA ALA A 659 20.98 -19.37 26.33
C ALA A 659 21.24 -20.10 25.00
N GLN A 660 21.69 -19.37 23.97
CA GLN A 660 22.09 -19.93 22.67
C GLN A 660 23.48 -20.56 22.68
N GLY A 661 24.25 -20.36 23.74
CA GLY A 661 25.57 -20.95 23.92
C GLY A 661 26.71 -20.15 23.32
N TYR A 662 26.51 -18.84 23.10
CA TYR A 662 27.59 -17.93 22.69
C TYR A 662 28.72 -17.97 23.72
N ASN A 663 29.96 -17.95 23.24
CA ASN A 663 31.13 -17.91 24.11
C ASN A 663 31.45 -16.47 24.57
N VAL A 664 32.36 -16.35 25.55
CA VAL A 664 32.74 -15.05 26.15
C VAL A 664 33.25 -14.07 25.09
N THR A 665 34.02 -14.52 24.10
CA THR A 665 34.54 -13.64 23.03
C THR A 665 33.42 -13.12 22.14
N GLN A 666 32.48 -13.97 21.73
CA GLN A 666 31.34 -13.56 20.90
C GLN A 666 30.42 -12.60 21.66
N ILE A 667 30.19 -12.86 22.95
CA ILE A 667 29.41 -11.95 23.80
C ILE A 667 30.15 -10.63 24.01
N ALA A 668 31.47 -10.65 24.19
CA ALA A 668 32.29 -9.45 24.33
C ALA A 668 32.23 -8.57 23.07
N THR A 669 32.14 -9.16 21.87
CA THR A 669 31.90 -8.42 20.62
C THR A 669 30.60 -7.60 20.67
N MET A 670 29.54 -8.14 21.29
CA MET A 670 28.25 -7.46 21.44
C MET A 670 28.23 -6.47 22.62
N ALA A 671 28.75 -6.90 23.77
CA ALA A 671 28.70 -6.16 25.03
C ALA A 671 29.76 -5.05 25.11
N GLY A 672 30.80 -5.09 24.27
CA GLY A 672 31.93 -4.15 24.33
C GLY A 672 32.73 -4.23 25.63
N GLY A 673 32.69 -5.37 26.33
CA GLY A 673 33.34 -5.61 27.63
C GLY A 673 33.12 -7.02 28.17
N ASP A 674 33.67 -7.29 29.35
CA ASP A 674 33.59 -8.61 30.00
C ASP A 674 32.19 -8.86 30.58
N PHE A 675 31.37 -9.63 29.87
CA PHE A 675 30.11 -10.19 30.38
C PHE A 675 30.26 -11.68 30.62
N VAL A 676 29.89 -12.13 31.81
CA VAL A 676 29.95 -13.55 32.20
C VAL A 676 28.52 -14.08 32.30
N CYS A 677 28.21 -15.09 31.50
CA CYS A 677 26.93 -15.78 31.59
C CYS A 677 26.74 -16.36 33.00
N PRO A 678 25.55 -16.24 33.60
CA PRO A 678 25.26 -16.80 34.93
C PRO A 678 25.58 -18.31 35.01
N GLU A 679 26.23 -18.75 36.10
CA GLU A 679 26.61 -20.15 36.32
C GLU A 679 25.38 -21.05 36.58
N ASP A 680 24.31 -20.49 37.14
CA ASP A 680 23.12 -21.21 37.64
C ASP A 680 22.13 -21.65 36.53
N GLY A 681 22.61 -21.67 35.28
CA GLY A 681 21.87 -22.14 34.11
C GLY A 681 21.73 -21.03 33.07
N ARG A 682 22.08 -21.36 31.83
CA ARG A 682 22.03 -20.45 30.67
C ARG A 682 20.62 -19.96 30.30
N GLY A 683 19.59 -20.28 31.07
CA GLY A 683 18.19 -19.94 30.77
C GLY A 683 17.67 -20.65 29.52
N SER A 684 16.56 -20.15 28.98
CA SER A 684 15.96 -20.62 27.73
C SER A 684 15.80 -19.44 26.79
N VAL A 685 16.01 -19.66 25.49
CA VAL A 685 15.70 -18.69 24.42
C VAL A 685 14.25 -18.18 24.53
N ALA A 686 13.33 -19.04 24.98
CA ALA A 686 11.92 -18.68 25.17
C ALA A 686 11.70 -17.60 26.25
N ASN A 687 12.67 -17.36 27.12
CA ASN A 687 12.56 -16.42 28.23
C ASN A 687 12.76 -14.96 27.81
N LEU A 688 13.30 -14.68 26.62
CA LEU A 688 13.36 -13.30 26.12
C LEU A 688 11.95 -12.72 26.14
N ASN A 689 11.79 -11.54 26.74
CA ASN A 689 10.49 -10.88 26.90
C ASN A 689 9.98 -10.26 25.60
N TYR A 690 9.76 -11.09 24.58
CA TYR A 690 9.39 -10.69 23.23
C TYR A 690 7.87 -10.63 23.05
N PRO A 691 7.33 -9.65 22.30
CA PRO A 691 5.88 -9.47 22.13
C PRO A 691 5.21 -10.53 21.25
N SER A 692 5.98 -11.40 20.59
CA SER A 692 5.49 -12.58 19.84
C SER A 692 6.07 -13.88 20.40
N ILE A 693 5.47 -15.01 19.99
CA ILE A 693 5.93 -16.35 20.36
C ILE A 693 6.04 -17.20 19.09
N ALA A 694 7.24 -17.69 18.79
CA ALA A 694 7.48 -18.68 17.76
C ALA A 694 7.84 -20.02 18.42
N VAL A 695 7.17 -21.09 17.99
CA VAL A 695 7.37 -22.45 18.51
C VAL A 695 7.82 -23.36 17.37
N PRO A 696 9.14 -23.46 17.12
CA PRO A 696 9.68 -24.42 16.18
C PRO A 696 9.50 -25.85 16.73
N ILE A 697 8.97 -26.75 15.92
CA ILE A 697 8.85 -28.18 16.24
C ILE A 697 9.75 -29.01 15.33
N LEU A 698 10.15 -30.19 15.79
CA LEU A 698 11.04 -31.08 15.04
C LEU A 698 10.42 -31.50 13.70
N ASN A 699 9.16 -31.96 13.73
CA ASN A 699 8.43 -32.39 12.55
C ASN A 699 6.91 -32.42 12.82
N TYR A 700 6.12 -32.55 11.76
CA TYR A 700 4.69 -32.82 11.87
C TYR A 700 4.41 -34.11 12.69
N GLY A 701 3.31 -34.11 13.44
CA GLY A 701 2.85 -35.23 14.26
C GLY A 701 3.61 -35.42 15.59
N VAL A 702 4.74 -34.75 15.79
CA VAL A 702 5.50 -34.81 17.04
C VAL A 702 4.80 -33.97 18.10
N ARG A 703 4.58 -34.57 19.28
CA ARG A 703 4.04 -33.85 20.44
C ARG A 703 5.08 -32.89 21.01
N PHE A 704 4.63 -31.71 21.39
CA PHE A 704 5.47 -30.71 22.03
C PHE A 704 4.73 -30.01 23.18
N ALA A 705 5.49 -29.42 24.07
CA ALA A 705 5.00 -28.50 25.10
C ALA A 705 6.13 -27.52 25.43
N VAL A 706 5.80 -26.23 25.50
CA VAL A 706 6.72 -25.17 25.87
C VAL A 706 6.01 -24.19 26.79
N ASP A 707 6.70 -23.82 27.87
CA ASP A 707 6.28 -22.76 28.79
C ASP A 707 7.12 -21.52 28.48
N VAL A 708 6.44 -20.39 28.28
CA VAL A 708 7.01 -19.15 27.75
C VAL A 708 6.67 -18.03 28.74
N PRO A 709 7.61 -17.66 29.64
CA PRO A 709 7.38 -16.60 30.62
C PRO A 709 7.43 -15.23 29.94
N ARG A 710 6.56 -14.31 30.38
CA ARG A 710 6.48 -12.94 29.90
C ARG A 710 6.25 -11.98 31.05
N THR A 711 6.73 -10.76 30.86
CA THR A 711 6.54 -9.64 31.78
C THR A 711 5.98 -8.47 31.00
N VAL A 712 4.91 -7.87 31.51
CA VAL A 712 4.30 -6.68 30.91
C VAL A 712 4.32 -5.53 31.90
N THR A 713 4.62 -4.34 31.39
CA THR A 713 4.53 -3.08 32.13
C THR A 713 3.25 -2.35 31.71
N ASN A 714 2.46 -1.89 32.67
CA ASN A 714 1.32 -1.01 32.36
C ASN A 714 1.79 0.40 32.03
N VAL A 715 1.44 0.87 30.83
CA VAL A 715 1.68 2.24 30.34
C VAL A 715 0.36 2.94 29.98
N GLY A 716 -0.77 2.32 30.32
CA GLY A 716 -2.10 2.89 30.24
C GLY A 716 -2.51 3.54 31.57
N PRO A 717 -3.82 3.77 31.76
CA PRO A 717 -4.35 4.32 33.00
C PRO A 717 -4.03 3.46 34.24
N ASP A 718 -3.94 4.12 35.38
CA ASP A 718 -3.91 3.49 36.70
C ASP A 718 -5.21 2.70 36.94
N ASP A 719 -5.17 1.76 37.89
CA ASP A 719 -6.30 0.88 38.25
C ASP A 719 -6.91 0.11 37.07
N SER A 720 -6.07 -0.31 36.11
CA SER A 720 -6.47 -1.07 34.93
C SER A 720 -6.40 -2.58 35.15
N VAL A 721 -7.42 -3.30 34.65
CA VAL A 721 -7.55 -4.74 34.80
C VAL A 721 -7.65 -5.39 33.43
N TYR A 722 -6.68 -6.21 33.08
CA TYR A 722 -6.61 -6.92 31.81
C TYR A 722 -7.00 -8.39 31.98
N HIS A 723 -7.81 -8.89 31.05
CA HIS A 723 -8.18 -10.29 30.92
C HIS A 723 -7.55 -10.88 29.66
N ALA A 724 -7.00 -12.09 29.76
CA ALA A 724 -6.42 -12.80 28.63
C ALA A 724 -7.50 -13.52 27.82
N ASN A 725 -7.60 -13.17 26.54
CA ASN A 725 -8.37 -13.91 25.54
C ASN A 725 -7.41 -14.72 24.66
N VAL A 726 -7.66 -16.02 24.56
CA VAL A 726 -6.81 -16.95 23.80
C VAL A 726 -7.55 -17.42 22.56
N THR A 727 -6.87 -17.33 21.42
CA THR A 727 -7.30 -17.94 20.15
C THR A 727 -6.34 -19.05 19.79
N SER A 728 -6.85 -20.26 19.54
CA SER A 728 -6.05 -21.41 19.11
C SER A 728 -6.75 -22.18 17.99
N VAL A 729 -6.08 -23.20 17.44
CA VAL A 729 -6.58 -24.05 16.37
C VAL A 729 -6.56 -25.52 16.81
N PRO A 730 -7.37 -26.42 16.19
CA PRO A 730 -7.36 -27.84 16.52
C PRO A 730 -5.95 -28.45 16.50
N GLY A 731 -5.62 -29.24 17.53
CA GLY A 731 -4.30 -29.83 17.71
C GLY A 731 -3.30 -28.96 18.49
N ILE A 732 -3.55 -27.65 18.61
CA ILE A 732 -2.72 -26.71 19.39
C ILE A 732 -3.51 -26.17 20.59
N ALA A 733 -3.01 -26.43 21.80
CA ALA A 733 -3.53 -25.91 23.05
C ALA A 733 -2.66 -24.76 23.55
N VAL A 734 -3.30 -23.63 23.87
CA VAL A 734 -2.67 -22.44 24.45
C VAL A 734 -3.36 -22.12 25.77
N SER A 735 -2.59 -21.87 26.82
CA SER A 735 -3.11 -21.42 28.12
C SER A 735 -2.21 -20.36 28.74
N VAL A 736 -2.79 -19.48 29.55
CA VAL A 736 -2.10 -18.32 30.16
C VAL A 736 -2.35 -18.32 31.66
N THR A 737 -1.29 -18.18 32.45
CA THR A 737 -1.37 -18.14 33.92
C THR A 737 -0.54 -16.99 34.49
N PRO A 738 -1.12 -16.08 35.30
CA PRO A 738 -2.55 -15.93 35.58
C PRO A 738 -3.33 -15.49 34.33
N HIS A 739 -4.66 -15.65 34.33
CA HIS A 739 -5.54 -15.22 33.22
C HIS A 739 -6.06 -13.77 33.38
N LYS A 740 -5.68 -13.12 34.48
CA LYS A 740 -6.07 -11.76 34.86
C LYS A 740 -4.84 -11.04 35.43
N LEU A 741 -4.60 -9.81 34.98
CA LEU A 741 -3.57 -8.90 35.50
C LEU A 741 -4.26 -7.62 35.96
N ALA A 742 -3.98 -7.16 37.18
CA ALA A 742 -4.66 -6.01 37.78
C ALA A 742 -3.62 -5.01 38.28
N PHE A 743 -3.43 -3.92 37.55
CA PHE A 743 -2.42 -2.91 37.80
C PHE A 743 -3.00 -1.75 38.60
N SER A 744 -2.35 -1.41 39.70
CA SER A 744 -2.63 -0.24 40.53
C SER A 744 -1.97 1.04 39.98
N SER A 745 -0.87 0.88 39.25
CA SER A 745 -0.07 1.98 38.68
C SER A 745 0.79 1.49 37.51
N THR A 746 1.84 2.22 37.15
CA THR A 746 2.91 1.79 36.24
C THR A 746 3.79 0.70 36.89
N GLU A 747 3.23 -0.50 37.02
CA GLU A 747 3.93 -1.67 37.59
C GLU A 747 4.14 -2.78 36.55
N LYS A 748 5.07 -3.69 36.85
CA LYS A 748 5.37 -4.87 36.05
C LYS A 748 4.60 -6.07 36.60
N MET A 749 4.03 -6.87 35.71
CA MET A 749 3.42 -8.16 36.08
C MET A 749 3.89 -9.29 35.18
N ASN A 750 4.06 -10.45 35.80
CA ASN A 750 4.53 -11.66 35.12
C ASN A 750 3.37 -12.59 34.81
N PHE A 751 3.45 -13.28 33.68
CA PHE A 751 2.57 -14.39 33.34
C PHE A 751 3.33 -15.42 32.50
N THR A 752 2.81 -16.63 32.45
CA THR A 752 3.39 -17.72 31.64
C THR A 752 2.38 -18.18 30.61
N VAL A 753 2.84 -18.31 29.37
CA VAL A 753 2.10 -18.89 28.27
C VAL A 753 2.56 -20.33 28.07
N ARG A 754 1.64 -21.29 28.17
CA ARG A 754 1.92 -22.68 27.84
C ARG A 754 1.32 -23.01 26.48
N VAL A 755 2.18 -23.39 25.53
CA VAL A 755 1.79 -23.88 24.20
C VAL A 755 2.12 -25.36 24.11
N SER A 756 1.15 -26.20 23.79
CA SER A 756 1.34 -27.65 23.69
C SER A 756 0.42 -28.28 22.65
N GLY A 757 0.76 -29.48 22.19
CA GLY A 757 -0.07 -30.18 21.23
C GLY A 757 0.76 -30.92 20.18
N TRP A 758 0.23 -31.01 18.97
CA TRP A 758 0.90 -31.54 17.80
C TRP A 758 0.41 -30.81 16.56
N LEU A 759 1.29 -30.62 15.58
CA LEU A 759 0.94 -30.00 14.31
C LEU A 759 0.71 -31.09 13.26
N ALA A 760 -0.46 -31.08 12.61
CA ALA A 760 -0.74 -31.93 11.45
C ALA A 760 -0.46 -31.14 10.15
N PRO A 761 0.01 -31.80 9.08
CA PRO A 761 0.15 -31.14 7.79
C PRO A 761 -1.26 -30.83 7.25
N VAL A 762 -1.50 -29.58 6.89
CA VAL A 762 -2.76 -29.13 6.29
C VAL A 762 -2.44 -28.44 4.97
N GLU A 763 -3.11 -28.88 3.90
CA GLU A 763 -2.90 -28.35 2.55
C GLU A 763 -3.11 -26.83 2.53
N GLY A 764 -2.15 -26.12 1.93
CA GLY A 764 -2.19 -24.66 1.85
C GLY A 764 -1.78 -23.92 3.12
N THR A 765 -1.20 -24.59 4.13
CA THR A 765 -0.62 -23.95 5.34
C THR A 765 0.77 -24.52 5.63
N LEU A 766 1.64 -23.71 6.24
CA LEU A 766 2.99 -24.12 6.62
C LEU A 766 3.18 -24.25 8.14
N GLY A 767 2.12 -24.03 8.91
CA GLY A 767 2.14 -23.97 10.37
C GLY A 767 0.76 -23.68 10.93
N ALA A 768 0.70 -23.32 12.21
CA ALA A 768 -0.53 -23.01 12.94
C ALA A 768 -0.40 -21.67 13.66
N SER A 769 -1.32 -20.76 13.33
CA SER A 769 -1.47 -19.46 13.99
C SER A 769 -2.39 -19.56 15.20
N ALA A 770 -1.94 -19.00 16.32
CA ALA A 770 -2.68 -18.79 17.54
C ALA A 770 -2.37 -17.37 18.07
N SER A 771 -3.06 -16.90 19.10
CA SER A 771 -2.73 -15.61 19.71
C SER A 771 -3.27 -15.48 21.12
N ILE A 772 -2.67 -14.54 21.87
CA ILE A 772 -3.18 -14.04 23.15
C ILE A 772 -3.49 -12.57 22.98
N VAL A 773 -4.62 -12.13 23.51
CA VAL A 773 -4.99 -10.71 23.58
C VAL A 773 -5.30 -10.37 25.02
N TRP A 774 -4.50 -9.49 25.62
CA TRP A 774 -4.87 -8.84 26.88
C TRP A 774 -5.79 -7.67 26.61
N SER A 775 -6.94 -7.62 27.27
CA SER A 775 -7.88 -6.49 27.13
C SER A 775 -8.46 -6.05 28.46
N ASP A 776 -8.52 -4.73 28.63
CA ASP A 776 -9.23 -4.01 29.70
C ASP A 776 -10.57 -3.43 29.20
N GLY A 777 -11.01 -3.85 28.00
CA GLY A 777 -12.19 -3.31 27.31
C GLY A 777 -11.93 -2.06 26.45
N ARG A 778 -10.77 -1.43 26.55
CA ARG A 778 -10.37 -0.25 25.75
C ARG A 778 -9.14 -0.56 24.89
N HIS A 779 -8.09 -1.09 25.52
CA HIS A 779 -6.86 -1.52 24.90
C HIS A 779 -6.95 -3.00 24.52
N GLN A 780 -6.20 -3.37 23.48
CA GLN A 780 -6.03 -4.75 23.03
C GLN A 780 -4.54 -4.98 22.74
N VAL A 781 -3.90 -5.77 23.59
CA VAL A 781 -2.46 -6.06 23.50
C VAL A 781 -2.33 -7.47 22.94
N ARG A 782 -2.16 -7.58 21.62
CA ARG A 782 -2.13 -8.87 20.91
C ARG A 782 -0.70 -9.38 20.77
N SER A 783 -0.49 -10.64 21.15
CA SER A 783 0.74 -11.38 20.87
C SER A 783 0.43 -12.56 19.93
N PRO A 784 0.98 -12.58 18.70
CA PRO A 784 0.84 -13.73 17.81
C PRO A 784 1.67 -14.91 18.34
N ILE A 785 1.14 -16.11 18.15
CA ILE A 785 1.81 -17.38 18.43
C ILE A 785 1.84 -18.18 17.13
N TYR A 786 3.02 -18.60 16.69
CA TYR A 786 3.13 -19.41 15.48
C TYR A 786 3.90 -20.71 15.73
N VAL A 787 3.26 -21.84 15.43
CA VAL A 787 3.84 -23.19 15.54
C VAL A 787 4.19 -23.69 14.14
N PHE A 788 5.43 -24.09 13.90
CA PHE A 788 5.88 -24.52 12.58
C PHE A 788 6.99 -25.59 12.64
N PRO A 789 7.09 -26.48 11.64
CA PRO A 789 8.11 -27.52 11.61
C PRO A 789 9.43 -27.01 11.00
N LEU A 790 10.55 -27.34 11.62
CA LEU A 790 11.90 -27.03 11.10
C LEU A 790 12.25 -27.83 9.83
N SER A 791 11.60 -28.97 9.59
CA SER A 791 11.80 -29.78 8.38
C SER A 791 11.33 -29.09 7.10
N ALA A 792 10.35 -28.18 7.19
CA ALA A 792 9.80 -27.47 6.03
C ALA A 792 10.69 -26.31 5.52
N THR A 793 11.78 -26.00 6.21
CA THR A 793 12.61 -24.80 5.95
C THR A 793 13.98 -25.12 5.38
N ARG A 794 14.27 -26.40 5.07
CA ARG A 794 15.56 -26.87 4.48
C ARG A 794 15.46 -27.23 2.98
N GLY A 795 14.49 -26.66 2.27
CA GLY A 795 14.22 -26.93 0.85
C GLY A 795 14.89 -25.98 -0.11
#